data_AF-A0A093US24-F1
#
_entry.id   AF-A0A093US24-F1
#
_cell.length_a   1.000
_cell.length_b   1.000
_cell.length_c   1.000
_cell.angle_alpha   90.00
_cell.angle_beta   90.00
_cell.angle_gamma   90.00
#
_symmetry.space_group_name_H-M   'P 1'
#
loop_
_entity.id
_entity.type
_entity.pdbx_description
1 polymer ?
#
loop_
_entity_poly.entity_id
_entity_poly.type
_entity_poly.pdbx_seq_one_letter_code
_entity_poly.pdbx_strand_id
1 'polypeptide(L)'
;MAEQSTLAPWESAIAGATGAVLANALVYPLDIVKTKIQVQVKSRKETTSNTNPDATPHYESTLDAINKIFQDEGLPGLYNGINGALIGVASTNFAYFYWYSVVRAAYLASGRGSKTPGTAVELSLGAIAGAIAQIFTIPVSVVTTRQQTQSKEDKKGLLETAREVIDGEDGWTGLWRGLKASLVLVVNPAITYGAYQRLKEILFPGKNNLRPWEAFILGAMSKALATMVTQPLIVAKVGLQSRPPPGRQGKPFKGFIEVMQYIIEHEGPLSLFKGIGPQITKGLLVQGLLMMTKERMELLFLLLFAFLRKLKQEKLKNQRPCCLKSGMGWWSLGSSGSKADPEKSKANDSKSSNRRQQEEGEQSFIPPPLTSRTSSSSSSKSTTDWNSSLNAFDWSQFKEPRNLIPTALLTGGILFVVYVQRRYLRRFPEATDISSSYFRSRSLLGRVTSVGDGDNFRIFHTPGGRLVGWGWLPWMKVPTARKELKDKTVHIRLAGVDAPELAHFGRPAQPYAYEAHMWLTSYLMNRRVRAYVHRPDQYKRVIATVYVRRWLDFPPLRRRDVSYEMLRRGLATVYEAKSGVEFGGTENERKYREAEMLAKNRRQGLWKDFGKRGGVNFESPREYKTRMQSLDMSAESSSSSSSSSNTEKNPGLVGSLLRKVWPFGSKKDGT
;
A
#
# COMPACT_ATOMS: atom_id res chain seq x y z
N MET A 1 -27.63 29.39 18.33
CA MET A 1 -26.25 29.21 17.84
C MET A 1 -25.55 28.25 18.77
N ALA A 2 -25.07 27.13 18.25
CA ALA A 2 -24.33 26.16 19.05
C ALA A 2 -23.03 26.79 19.57
N GLU A 3 -22.82 26.71 20.87
CA GLU A 3 -21.58 27.02 21.57
C GLU A 3 -20.44 26.24 20.89
N GLN A 4 -19.38 26.92 20.44
CA GLN A 4 -18.21 26.26 19.83
C GLN A 4 -17.52 25.42 20.91
N SER A 5 -17.86 24.12 20.98
CA SER A 5 -17.19 23.20 21.90
C SER A 5 -15.76 22.96 21.41
N THR A 6 -14.81 23.60 22.08
CA THR A 6 -13.37 23.38 21.87
C THR A 6 -13.01 21.94 22.24
N LEU A 7 -12.38 21.23 21.31
CA LEU A 7 -11.86 19.88 21.52
C LEU A 7 -10.81 19.86 22.65
N ALA A 8 -10.73 18.76 23.39
CA ALA A 8 -9.63 18.57 24.34
C ALA A 8 -8.29 18.49 23.57
N PRO A 9 -7.15 18.95 24.13
CA PRO A 9 -5.87 19.01 23.42
C PRO A 9 -5.44 17.69 22.76
N TRP A 10 -5.73 16.54 23.37
CA TRP A 10 -5.43 15.22 22.80
C TRP A 10 -6.36 14.82 21.64
N GLU A 11 -7.62 15.27 21.64
CA GLU A 11 -8.57 15.03 20.55
C GLU A 11 -8.14 15.80 19.30
N SER A 12 -7.71 17.05 19.47
CA SER A 12 -7.09 17.85 18.42
C SER A 12 -5.76 17.24 17.93
N ALA A 13 -4.96 16.66 18.83
CA ALA A 13 -3.72 15.99 18.46
C ALA A 13 -3.97 14.71 17.63
N ILE A 14 -4.96 13.88 18.00
CA ILE A 14 -5.32 12.68 17.23
C ILE A 14 -5.97 13.05 15.89
N ALA A 15 -6.83 14.06 15.86
CA ALA A 15 -7.42 14.59 14.62
C ALA A 15 -6.33 15.12 13.68
N GLY A 16 -5.40 15.89 14.22
CA GLY A 16 -4.24 16.41 13.49
C GLY A 16 -3.31 15.30 12.98
N ALA A 17 -2.97 14.31 13.81
CA ALA A 17 -2.11 13.20 13.43
C ALA A 17 -2.74 12.30 12.37
N THR A 18 -4.02 11.95 12.54
CA THR A 18 -4.77 11.13 11.58
C THR A 18 -4.93 11.87 10.25
N GLY A 19 -5.25 13.17 10.31
CA GLY A 19 -5.31 14.02 9.12
C GLY A 19 -3.97 14.12 8.40
N ALA A 20 -2.86 14.25 9.14
CA ALA A 20 -1.53 14.30 8.58
C ALA A 20 -1.09 12.97 7.92
N VAL A 21 -1.40 11.82 8.53
CA VAL A 21 -1.09 10.52 7.94
C VAL A 21 -1.89 10.30 6.67
N LEU A 22 -3.19 10.59 6.67
CA LEU A 22 -4.05 10.46 5.48
C LEU A 22 -3.63 11.41 4.36
N ALA A 23 -3.35 12.68 4.67
CA ALA A 23 -2.89 13.65 3.68
C ALA A 23 -1.54 13.23 3.07
N ASN A 24 -0.58 12.81 3.89
CA ASN A 24 0.71 12.33 3.39
C ASN A 24 0.57 11.04 2.58
N ALA A 25 -0.31 10.11 2.97
CA ALA A 25 -0.57 8.89 2.21
C ALA A 25 -1.19 9.19 0.84
N LEU A 26 -2.14 10.14 0.76
CA LEU A 26 -2.77 10.53 -0.51
C LEU A 26 -1.78 11.22 -1.45
N VAL A 27 -0.88 12.04 -0.91
CA VAL A 27 0.10 12.79 -1.70
C VAL A 27 1.40 12.01 -1.95
N TYR A 28 1.58 10.86 -1.31
CA TYR A 28 2.78 10.04 -1.40
C TYR A 28 3.26 9.72 -2.85
N PRO A 29 2.37 9.49 -3.84
CA PRO A 29 2.82 9.32 -5.22
C PRO A 29 3.60 10.52 -5.79
N LEU A 30 3.34 11.74 -5.32
CA LEU A 30 4.13 12.91 -5.69
C LEU A 30 5.48 12.94 -4.97
N ASP A 31 5.59 12.34 -3.78
CA ASP A 31 6.85 12.23 -3.04
C ASP A 31 7.84 11.34 -3.77
N ILE A 32 7.39 10.16 -4.19
CA ILE A 32 8.24 9.22 -4.91
C ILE A 32 8.63 9.76 -6.29
N VAL A 33 7.72 10.42 -7.01
CA VAL A 33 8.00 11.02 -8.31
C VAL A 33 9.00 12.16 -8.17
N LYS A 34 8.82 13.02 -7.17
CA LYS A 34 9.76 14.09 -6.85
C LYS A 34 11.15 13.52 -6.61
N THR A 35 11.29 12.54 -5.72
CA THR A 35 12.61 12.02 -5.34
C THR A 35 13.28 11.25 -6.47
N LYS A 36 12.53 10.48 -7.27
CA LYS A 36 13.07 9.82 -8.47
C LYS A 36 13.56 10.83 -9.51
N ILE A 37 12.79 11.89 -9.82
CA ILE A 37 13.22 12.96 -10.75
C ILE A 37 14.46 13.69 -10.21
N GLN A 38 14.54 13.92 -8.89
CA GLN A 38 15.68 14.62 -8.28
C GLN A 38 16.98 13.82 -8.29
N VAL A 39 16.90 12.49 -8.31
CA VAL A 39 18.07 11.61 -8.30
C VAL A 39 18.51 11.21 -9.71
N GLN A 40 17.58 11.18 -10.66
CA GLN A 40 17.87 10.83 -12.04
C GLN A 40 18.90 11.78 -12.66
N VAL A 41 19.95 11.22 -13.25
CA VAL A 41 20.95 11.98 -14.02
C VAL A 41 20.68 11.80 -15.51
N LYS A 42 20.61 12.92 -16.27
CA LYS A 42 20.59 12.86 -17.75
C LYS A 42 21.95 12.35 -18.23
N SER A 43 21.99 11.18 -18.86
CA SER A 43 23.20 10.75 -19.56
C SER A 43 23.32 11.54 -20.87
N ARG A 44 24.41 12.28 -21.05
CA ARG A 44 24.66 13.18 -22.19
C ARG A 44 24.82 12.47 -23.55
N LYS A 45 24.74 11.13 -23.61
CA LYS A 45 24.98 10.33 -24.83
C LYS A 45 23.98 9.18 -25.00
N GLU A 46 22.68 9.45 -25.13
CA GLU A 46 21.75 8.49 -25.75
C GLU A 46 20.70 9.24 -26.60
N THR A 47 21.14 9.80 -27.72
CA THR A 47 20.25 10.21 -28.84
C THR A 47 20.11 9.08 -29.87
N THR A 48 20.47 7.85 -29.53
CA THR A 48 20.32 6.71 -30.43
C THR A 48 19.46 5.68 -29.76
N SER A 49 18.23 5.56 -30.26
CA SER A 49 17.36 4.40 -30.13
C SER A 49 18.16 3.11 -30.19
N ASN A 50 18.44 2.49 -29.03
CA ASN A 50 18.81 1.09 -28.94
C ASN A 50 18.43 0.55 -27.55
N THR A 51 17.67 -0.53 -27.60
CA THR A 51 17.20 -1.39 -26.52
C THR A 51 18.33 -1.92 -25.65
N ASN A 52 18.63 -1.23 -24.56
CA ASN A 52 19.27 -1.82 -23.38
C ASN A 52 18.20 -2.07 -22.31
N PRO A 53 17.92 -3.34 -21.93
CA PRO A 53 16.89 -3.67 -20.93
C PRO A 53 17.25 -3.26 -19.49
N ASP A 54 18.49 -2.85 -19.23
CA ASP A 54 19.01 -2.47 -17.89
C ASP A 54 19.11 -0.95 -17.65
N ALA A 55 18.69 -0.11 -18.61
CA ALA A 55 18.74 1.34 -18.44
C ALA A 55 17.57 1.82 -17.55
N THR A 56 17.88 2.54 -16.47
CA THR A 56 16.87 3.12 -15.59
C THR A 56 15.95 4.06 -16.37
N PRO A 57 14.61 3.97 -16.22
CA PRO A 57 13.69 4.74 -17.03
C PRO A 57 13.88 6.24 -16.79
N HIS A 58 14.15 6.98 -17.86
CA HIS A 58 14.25 8.43 -17.83
C HIS A 58 12.85 9.05 -17.75
N TYR A 59 12.63 9.92 -16.76
CA TYR A 59 11.39 10.66 -16.56
C TYR A 59 11.52 12.08 -17.10
N GLU A 60 10.67 12.48 -18.04
CA GLU A 60 10.67 13.83 -18.61
C GLU A 60 9.77 14.80 -17.84
N SER A 61 8.69 14.28 -17.26
CA SER A 61 7.71 15.07 -16.52
C SER A 61 7.12 14.30 -15.34
N THR A 62 6.43 15.01 -14.44
CA THR A 62 5.71 14.40 -13.32
C THR A 62 4.68 13.36 -13.78
N LEU A 63 3.93 13.66 -14.83
CA LEU A 63 2.90 12.76 -15.36
C LEU A 63 3.50 11.57 -16.09
N ASP A 64 4.58 11.80 -16.84
CA ASP A 64 5.38 10.73 -17.46
C ASP A 64 5.95 9.78 -16.41
N ALA A 65 6.48 10.31 -15.30
CA ALA A 65 6.97 9.52 -14.17
C ALA A 65 5.87 8.67 -13.52
N ILE A 66 4.70 9.26 -13.25
CA ILE A 66 3.57 8.53 -12.69
C ILE A 66 3.15 7.39 -13.64
N ASN A 67 3.02 7.68 -14.94
CA ASN A 67 2.60 6.70 -15.93
C ASN A 67 3.61 5.57 -16.08
N LYS A 68 4.91 5.87 -16.20
CA LYS A 68 5.98 4.87 -16.30
C LYS A 68 6.07 3.98 -15.06
N ILE A 69 6.09 4.58 -13.85
CA ILE A 69 6.10 3.81 -12.60
C ILE A 69 4.85 2.92 -12.50
N PHE A 70 3.69 3.44 -12.89
CA PHE A 70 2.45 2.68 -12.88
C PHE A 70 2.45 1.52 -13.89
N GLN A 71 3.03 1.70 -15.08
CA GLN A 71 3.15 0.65 -16.08
C GLN A 71 4.15 -0.44 -15.66
N ASP A 72 5.28 -0.06 -15.05
CA ASP A 72 6.36 -0.98 -14.70
C ASP A 72 6.10 -1.74 -13.40
N GLU A 73 5.61 -1.05 -12.37
CA GLU A 73 5.47 -1.57 -11.01
C GLU A 73 4.01 -1.64 -10.52
N GLY A 74 3.06 -1.05 -11.25
CA GLY A 74 1.67 -0.94 -10.84
C GLY A 74 1.45 0.06 -9.69
N LEU A 75 0.23 0.07 -9.15
CA LEU A 75 -0.13 0.88 -7.97
C LEU A 75 0.83 0.71 -6.78
N PRO A 76 1.32 -0.51 -6.43
CA PRO A 76 2.26 -0.66 -5.32
C PRO A 76 3.60 0.06 -5.53
N GLY A 77 4.00 0.30 -6.79
CA GLY A 77 5.21 1.05 -7.11
C GLY A 77 5.16 2.51 -6.68
N LEU A 78 4.01 3.18 -6.87
CA LEU A 78 3.77 4.57 -6.45
C LEU A 78 3.75 4.74 -4.93
N TYR A 79 3.68 3.64 -4.17
CA TYR A 79 3.68 3.60 -2.71
C TYR A 79 4.94 2.94 -2.13
N ASN A 80 5.95 2.71 -2.96
CA ASN A 80 7.19 2.09 -2.50
C ASN A 80 7.94 3.02 -1.53
N GLY A 81 8.29 2.51 -0.35
CA GLY A 81 8.96 3.28 0.71
C GLY A 81 8.01 4.06 1.64
N ILE A 82 6.69 3.90 1.53
CA ILE A 82 5.72 4.65 2.36
C ILE A 82 5.93 4.42 3.86
N ASN A 83 6.28 3.20 4.27
CA ASN A 83 6.54 2.88 5.67
C ASN A 83 7.73 3.69 6.22
N GLY A 84 8.82 3.80 5.45
CA GLY A 84 9.98 4.62 5.80
C GLY A 84 9.63 6.10 5.88
N ALA A 85 8.85 6.58 4.92
CA ALA A 85 8.41 7.97 4.89
C ALA A 85 7.49 8.34 6.07
N LEU A 86 6.53 7.48 6.43
CA LEU A 86 5.66 7.71 7.59
C LEU A 86 6.45 7.72 8.89
N ILE A 87 7.40 6.81 9.06
CA ILE A 87 8.32 6.81 10.21
C ILE A 87 9.19 8.07 10.21
N GLY A 88 9.68 8.49 9.05
CA GLY A 88 10.44 9.72 8.87
C GLY A 88 9.65 10.96 9.27
N VAL A 89 8.38 11.06 8.86
CA VAL A 89 7.49 12.16 9.24
C VAL A 89 7.23 12.15 10.75
N ALA A 90 6.91 11.00 11.33
CA ALA A 90 6.68 10.87 12.76
C ALA A 90 7.93 11.25 13.58
N SER A 91 9.10 10.74 13.17
CA SER A 91 10.40 11.03 13.80
C SER A 91 10.74 12.52 13.70
N THR A 92 10.54 13.13 12.53
CA THR A 92 10.84 14.56 12.30
C THR A 92 9.96 15.45 13.16
N ASN A 93 8.65 15.19 13.19
CA ASN A 93 7.71 15.97 13.99
C ASN A 93 8.01 15.82 15.48
N PHE A 94 8.20 14.59 15.96
CA PHE A 94 8.52 14.34 17.36
C PHE A 94 9.81 15.05 17.79
N ALA A 95 10.90 14.84 17.02
CA ALA A 95 12.19 15.44 17.34
C ALA A 95 12.12 16.98 17.32
N TYR A 96 11.43 17.57 16.34
CA TYR A 96 11.25 19.01 16.27
C TYR A 96 10.51 19.56 17.50
N PHE A 97 9.35 19.00 17.84
CA PHE A 97 8.57 19.49 18.98
C PHE A 97 9.31 19.29 20.31
N TYR A 98 9.97 18.14 20.48
CA TYR A 98 10.78 17.87 21.66
C TYR A 98 11.90 18.89 21.82
N TRP A 99 12.74 19.07 20.79
CA TRP A 99 13.86 20.00 20.85
C TRP A 99 13.42 21.46 20.90
N TYR A 100 12.30 21.80 20.27
CA TYR A 100 11.71 23.13 20.38
C TYR A 100 11.27 23.42 21.81
N SER A 101 10.63 22.46 22.47
CA SER A 101 10.21 22.59 23.87
C SER A 101 11.42 22.74 24.79
N VAL A 102 12.47 21.95 24.58
CA VAL A 102 13.73 22.03 25.34
C VAL A 102 14.42 23.39 25.14
N VAL A 103 14.60 23.82 23.89
CA VAL A 103 15.27 25.09 23.54
C VAL A 103 14.47 26.28 24.05
N ARG A 104 13.13 26.25 23.92
CA ARG A 104 12.24 27.29 24.44
C ARG A 104 12.26 27.33 25.98
N ALA A 105 12.22 26.18 26.64
CA ALA A 105 12.31 26.11 28.10
C ALA A 105 13.65 26.63 28.61
N ALA A 106 14.76 26.27 27.95
CA ALA A 106 16.09 26.77 28.28
C ALA A 106 16.19 28.30 28.08
N TYR A 107 15.60 28.84 27.02
CA TYR A 107 15.53 30.29 26.78
C TYR A 107 14.75 31.02 27.89
N LEU A 108 13.57 30.51 28.26
CA LEU A 108 12.77 31.09 29.34
C LEU A 108 13.46 30.98 30.71
N ALA A 109 14.14 29.86 30.98
CA ALA A 109 14.89 29.63 32.21
C ALA A 109 16.14 30.52 32.32
N SER A 110 16.70 30.97 31.18
CA SER A 110 17.89 31.82 31.16
C SER A 110 17.67 33.27 31.63
N GLY A 111 16.44 33.64 31.98
CA GLY A 111 16.09 34.99 32.49
C GLY A 111 16.25 36.13 31.46
N ARG A 112 16.74 35.83 30.26
CA ARG A 112 17.00 36.77 29.15
C ARG A 112 15.79 37.03 28.26
N GLY A 113 14.61 36.50 28.59
CA GLY A 113 13.46 36.45 27.70
C GLY A 113 12.13 36.85 28.34
N SER A 114 11.31 37.57 27.57
CA SER A 114 9.88 37.78 27.84
C SER A 114 9.12 36.45 27.87
N LYS A 115 8.06 36.35 28.69
CA LYS A 115 7.13 35.20 28.71
C LYS A 115 6.49 34.95 27.33
N THR A 116 6.42 35.99 26.49
CA THR A 116 6.05 35.94 25.07
C THR A 116 7.23 36.38 24.21
N PRO A 117 8.07 35.44 23.72
CA PRO A 117 9.17 35.79 22.82
C PRO A 117 8.62 36.43 21.53
N GLY A 118 9.29 37.48 21.05
CA GLY A 118 8.93 38.10 19.76
C GLY A 118 9.13 37.14 18.59
N THR A 119 8.46 37.38 17.47
CA THR A 119 8.45 36.48 16.30
C THR A 119 9.86 36.12 15.79
N ALA A 120 10.80 37.06 15.83
CA ALA A 120 12.20 36.79 15.43
C ALA A 120 12.91 35.82 16.38
N VAL A 121 12.62 35.91 17.69
CA VAL A 121 13.15 34.99 18.70
C VAL A 121 12.48 33.62 18.57
N GLU A 122 11.16 33.56 18.32
CA GLU A 122 10.50 32.29 18.08
C GLU A 122 11.03 31.58 16.82
N LEU A 123 11.31 32.33 15.75
CA LEU A 123 11.92 31.80 14.53
C LEU A 123 13.35 31.29 14.78
N SER A 124 14.15 31.98 15.59
CA SER A 124 15.52 31.55 15.90
C SER A 124 15.54 30.31 16.81
N LEU A 125 14.68 30.26 17.84
CA LEU A 125 14.50 29.07 18.68
C LEU A 125 14.01 27.87 17.85
N GLY A 126 13.08 28.11 16.91
CA GLY A 126 12.63 27.11 15.95
C GLY A 126 13.74 26.61 15.02
N ALA A 127 14.61 27.50 14.54
CA ALA A 127 15.77 27.14 13.72
C ALA A 127 16.78 26.28 14.51
N ILE A 128 17.13 26.69 15.74
CA ILE A 128 18.06 25.94 16.61
C ILE A 128 17.48 24.55 16.91
N ALA A 129 16.20 24.48 17.30
CA ALA A 129 15.51 23.22 17.53
C ALA A 129 15.49 22.33 16.28
N GLY A 130 15.22 22.92 15.11
CA GLY A 130 15.26 22.23 13.82
C GLY A 130 16.66 21.67 13.50
N ALA A 131 17.72 22.42 13.77
CA ALA A 131 19.09 21.97 13.57
C ALA A 131 19.45 20.78 14.48
N ILE A 132 19.06 20.81 15.76
CA ILE A 132 19.29 19.68 16.69
C ILE A 132 18.46 18.47 16.28
N ALA A 133 17.19 18.67 15.91
CA ALA A 133 16.31 17.59 15.44
C ALA A 133 16.86 16.88 14.20
N GLN A 134 17.60 17.57 13.32
CA GLN A 134 18.23 16.97 12.16
C GLN A 134 19.28 15.91 12.50
N ILE A 135 19.97 16.04 13.64
CA ILE A 135 20.96 15.04 14.07
C ILE A 135 20.29 13.67 14.25
N PHE A 136 19.05 13.63 14.74
CA PHE A 136 18.31 12.40 15.00
C PHE A 136 17.48 11.92 13.80
N THR A 137 17.12 12.82 12.89
CA THR A 137 16.15 12.53 11.81
C THR A 137 16.81 12.24 10.46
N ILE A 138 18.05 12.67 10.25
CA ILE A 138 18.79 12.42 9.00
C ILE A 138 19.01 10.91 8.75
N PRO A 139 19.35 10.06 9.73
CA PRO A 139 19.42 8.61 9.52
C PRO A 139 18.16 8.03 8.89
N VAL A 140 16.98 8.43 9.38
CA VAL A 140 15.69 7.97 8.84
C VAL A 140 15.45 8.54 7.43
N SER A 141 15.84 9.80 7.19
CA SER A 141 15.78 10.44 5.87
C SER A 141 16.64 9.73 4.82
N VAL A 142 17.86 9.31 5.19
CA VAL A 142 18.77 8.59 4.28
C VAL A 142 18.16 7.26 3.88
N VAL A 143 17.73 6.44 4.84
CA VAL A 143 17.14 5.12 4.57
C VAL A 143 15.88 5.25 3.73
N THR A 144 15.01 6.23 4.05
CA THR A 144 13.79 6.48 3.28
C THR A 144 14.09 6.90 1.84
N THR A 145 15.06 7.80 1.64
CA THR A 145 15.44 8.26 0.29
C THR A 145 16.03 7.12 -0.52
N ARG A 146 16.86 6.27 0.09
CA ARG A 146 17.38 5.05 -0.55
C ARG A 146 16.24 4.14 -1.01
N GLN A 147 15.25 3.86 -0.15
CA GLN A 147 14.09 3.03 -0.53
C GLN A 147 13.24 3.64 -1.65
N GLN A 148 13.03 4.96 -1.66
CA GLN A 148 12.26 5.62 -2.72
C GLN A 148 12.95 5.58 -4.08
N THR A 149 14.28 5.50 -4.08
CA THR A 149 15.12 5.48 -5.29
C THR A 149 15.52 4.07 -5.74
N GLN A 150 15.16 3.02 -4.99
CA GLN A 150 15.44 1.63 -5.37
C GLN A 150 14.68 1.22 -6.64
N SER A 151 15.34 0.42 -7.47
CA SER A 151 14.74 -0.24 -8.62
C SER A 151 13.83 -1.39 -8.17
N LYS A 152 13.03 -1.91 -9.10
CA LYS A 152 12.05 -2.95 -8.83
C LYS A 152 12.65 -4.26 -8.31
N GLU A 153 13.87 -4.58 -8.75
CA GLU A 153 14.59 -5.82 -8.45
C GLU A 153 15.33 -5.77 -7.11
N ASP A 154 15.66 -4.56 -6.65
CA ASP A 154 16.43 -4.28 -5.42
C ASP A 154 15.56 -3.82 -4.24
N LYS A 155 14.27 -4.18 -4.22
CA LYS A 155 13.36 -3.74 -3.14
C LYS A 155 13.74 -4.36 -1.81
N LYS A 156 14.31 -3.56 -0.90
CA LYS A 156 14.78 -3.99 0.42
C LYS A 156 13.92 -3.43 1.56
N GLY A 157 13.91 -4.16 2.67
CA GLY A 157 13.30 -3.68 3.91
C GLY A 157 14.00 -2.44 4.48
N LEU A 158 13.38 -1.76 5.45
CA LEU A 158 13.96 -0.59 6.12
C LEU A 158 15.29 -0.92 6.80
N LEU A 159 15.31 -2.00 7.58
CA LEU A 159 16.49 -2.46 8.32
C LEU A 159 17.59 -2.96 7.38
N GLU A 160 17.20 -3.64 6.31
CA GLU A 160 18.14 -4.12 5.29
C GLU A 160 18.77 -2.97 4.50
N THR A 161 17.99 -1.95 4.17
CA THR A 161 18.49 -0.72 3.54
C THR A 161 19.40 0.06 4.49
N ALA A 162 19.07 0.12 5.78
CA ALA A 162 19.93 0.73 6.79
C ALA A 162 21.27 -0.02 6.91
N ARG A 163 21.23 -1.36 6.93
CA ARG A 163 22.41 -2.21 6.96
C ARG A 163 23.27 -2.02 5.71
N GLU A 164 22.68 -1.97 4.52
CA GLU A 164 23.41 -1.66 3.27
C GLU A 164 24.14 -0.31 3.33
N VAL A 165 23.54 0.71 3.96
CA VAL A 165 24.20 2.02 4.12
C VAL A 165 25.37 1.92 5.10
N ILE A 166 25.22 1.17 6.19
CA ILE A 166 26.25 0.96 7.20
C ILE A 166 27.41 0.10 6.67
N ASP A 167 27.12 -0.87 5.81
CA ASP A 167 28.12 -1.77 5.21
C ASP A 167 28.87 -1.11 4.04
N GLY A 168 28.52 0.13 3.67
CA GLY A 168 29.19 0.90 2.62
C GLY A 168 30.49 1.59 3.07
N GLU A 169 31.14 2.32 2.15
CA GLU A 169 32.46 2.96 2.37
C GLU A 169 32.54 3.90 3.59
N ASP A 170 31.45 4.59 3.94
CA ASP A 170 31.41 5.54 5.07
C ASP A 170 31.06 4.88 6.41
N GLY A 171 30.82 3.57 6.44
CA GLY A 171 30.37 2.86 7.62
C GLY A 171 29.04 3.41 8.16
N TRP A 172 28.90 3.39 9.50
CA TRP A 172 27.72 3.94 10.19
C TRP A 172 27.51 5.45 9.97
N THR A 173 28.58 6.20 9.65
CA THR A 173 28.47 7.65 9.37
C THR A 173 27.74 7.96 8.06
N GLY A 174 27.60 6.95 7.17
CA GLY A 174 26.81 7.05 5.95
C GLY A 174 25.33 7.40 6.20
N LEU A 175 24.79 7.08 7.38
CA LEU A 175 23.45 7.46 7.80
C LEU A 175 23.27 8.98 7.98
N TRP A 176 24.35 9.75 8.14
CA TRP A 176 24.30 11.22 8.26
C TRP A 176 24.60 11.96 6.96
N ARG A 177 24.60 11.26 5.81
CA ARG A 177 24.77 11.91 4.52
C ARG A 177 23.70 12.97 4.27
N GLY A 178 24.16 14.14 3.86
CA GLY A 178 23.31 15.31 3.65
C GLY A 178 23.03 16.14 4.90
N LEU A 179 23.59 15.82 6.08
CA LEU A 179 23.43 16.63 7.29
C LEU A 179 23.87 18.09 7.06
N LYS A 180 25.05 18.32 6.49
CA LYS A 180 25.56 19.68 6.18
C LYS A 180 24.58 20.49 5.31
N ALA A 181 24.09 19.88 4.23
CA ALA A 181 23.09 20.52 3.36
C ALA A 181 21.77 20.76 4.10
N SER A 182 21.36 19.82 4.95
CA SER A 182 20.14 19.95 5.75
C SER A 182 20.21 21.08 6.77
N LEU A 183 21.38 21.30 7.40
CA LEU A 183 21.58 22.37 8.37
C LEU A 183 21.45 23.74 7.71
N VAL A 184 22.00 23.91 6.51
CA VAL A 184 21.79 25.15 5.74
C VAL A 184 20.32 25.32 5.35
N LEU A 185 19.62 24.23 5.03
CA LEU A 185 18.18 24.25 4.71
C LEU A 185 17.28 24.62 5.90
N VAL A 186 17.79 24.65 7.13
CA VAL A 186 17.05 25.16 8.31
C VAL A 186 16.69 26.64 8.15
N VAL A 187 17.38 27.38 7.29
CA VAL A 187 17.06 28.80 7.01
C VAL A 187 15.79 28.98 6.15
N ASN A 188 15.25 27.92 5.54
CA ASN A 188 14.11 28.00 4.62
C ASN A 188 12.84 28.67 5.22
N PRO A 189 12.42 28.38 6.47
CA PRO A 189 11.31 29.10 7.10
C PRO A 189 11.59 30.61 7.25
N ALA A 190 12.82 31.00 7.57
CA ALA A 190 13.20 32.42 7.67
C ALA A 190 13.12 33.12 6.31
N ILE A 191 13.60 32.48 5.22
CA ILE A 191 13.44 33.00 3.85
C ILE A 191 11.96 33.11 3.48
N THR A 192 11.16 32.10 3.82
CA THR A 192 9.71 32.11 3.55
C THR A 192 9.02 33.27 4.26
N TYR A 193 9.35 33.52 5.53
CA TYR A 193 8.80 34.62 6.31
C TYR A 193 9.24 35.99 5.77
N GLY A 194 10.53 36.15 5.46
CA GLY A 194 11.04 37.39 4.85
C GLY A 194 10.39 37.67 3.50
N ALA A 195 10.24 36.65 2.65
CA ALA A 195 9.51 36.75 1.39
C ALA A 195 8.04 37.11 1.60
N TYR A 196 7.40 36.56 2.63
CA TYR A 196 6.03 36.87 3.00
C TYR A 196 5.84 38.33 3.40
N GLN A 197 6.71 38.87 4.24
CA GLN A 197 6.66 40.29 4.62
C GLN A 197 6.81 41.20 3.40
N ARG A 198 7.81 40.95 2.55
CA ARG A 198 8.07 41.79 1.37
C ARG A 198 6.97 41.67 0.32
N LEU A 199 6.48 40.47 0.05
CA LEU A 199 5.35 40.29 -0.86
C LEU A 199 4.07 40.92 -0.30
N LYS A 200 3.86 40.91 1.03
CA LYS A 200 2.71 41.58 1.65
C LYS A 200 2.76 43.08 1.39
N GLU A 201 3.92 43.70 1.63
CA GLU A 201 4.14 45.13 1.41
C GLU A 201 3.95 45.53 -0.06
N ILE A 202 4.40 44.69 -1.00
CA ILE A 202 4.30 44.95 -2.44
C ILE A 202 2.88 44.73 -2.98
N LEU A 203 2.25 43.59 -2.66
CA LEU A 203 0.97 43.18 -3.25
C LEU A 203 -0.24 43.75 -2.51
N PHE A 204 -0.11 44.04 -1.23
CA PHE A 204 -1.18 44.51 -0.35
C PHE A 204 -0.71 45.69 0.51
N PRO A 205 -0.25 46.80 -0.11
CA PRO A 205 0.24 47.96 0.64
C PRO A 205 -0.85 48.52 1.55
N GLY A 206 -0.52 48.72 2.84
CA GLY A 206 -1.44 49.23 3.86
C GLY A 206 -2.58 48.30 4.26
N LYS A 207 -2.59 47.04 3.79
CA LYS A 207 -3.63 46.06 4.09
C LYS A 207 -3.26 45.18 5.27
N ASN A 208 -4.22 45.11 6.16
CA ASN A 208 -3.98 44.72 7.52
C ASN A 208 -4.33 43.28 7.82
N ASN A 209 -5.59 42.99 7.56
CA ASN A 209 -6.11 41.65 7.50
C ASN A 209 -6.23 41.23 6.05
N LEU A 210 -5.66 40.07 5.73
CA LEU A 210 -5.83 39.46 4.42
C LEU A 210 -7.03 38.54 4.45
N ARG A 211 -7.83 38.50 3.38
CA ARG A 211 -8.87 37.48 3.24
C ARG A 211 -8.22 36.09 3.21
N PRO A 212 -8.92 35.01 3.61
CA PRO A 212 -8.34 33.66 3.64
C PRO A 212 -7.66 33.23 2.34
N TRP A 213 -8.23 33.59 1.18
CA TRP A 213 -7.65 33.29 -0.13
C TRP A 213 -6.46 34.21 -0.49
N GLU A 214 -6.46 35.49 -0.06
CA GLU A 214 -5.33 36.41 -0.23
C GLU A 214 -4.13 35.94 0.61
N ALA A 215 -4.37 35.55 1.87
CA ALA A 215 -3.38 34.97 2.76
C ALA A 215 -2.82 33.65 2.21
N PHE A 216 -3.69 32.81 1.63
CA PHE A 216 -3.28 31.57 0.97
C PHE A 216 -2.35 31.84 -0.22
N ILE A 217 -2.72 32.74 -1.13
CA ILE A 217 -1.90 33.07 -2.31
C ILE A 217 -0.57 33.68 -1.87
N LEU A 218 -0.61 34.63 -0.93
CA LEU A 218 0.59 35.26 -0.41
C LEU A 218 1.53 34.24 0.24
N GLY A 219 0.99 33.33 1.06
CA GLY A 219 1.74 32.23 1.66
C GLY A 219 2.31 31.26 0.61
N ALA A 220 1.53 30.92 -0.40
CA ALA A 220 1.95 30.05 -1.51
C ALA A 220 3.10 30.68 -2.32
N MET A 221 3.00 31.95 -2.69
CA MET A 221 4.03 32.68 -3.43
C MET A 221 5.32 32.80 -2.61
N SER A 222 5.20 33.13 -1.33
CA SER A 222 6.35 33.22 -0.42
C SER A 222 7.07 31.89 -0.28
N LYS A 223 6.31 30.80 -0.18
CA LYS A 223 6.87 29.45 -0.09
C LYS A 223 7.50 29.00 -1.41
N ALA A 224 6.92 29.37 -2.54
CA ALA A 224 7.47 29.09 -3.85
C ALA A 224 8.81 29.83 -4.07
N LEU A 225 8.89 31.12 -3.71
CA LEU A 225 10.13 31.91 -3.76
C LEU A 225 11.23 31.28 -2.90
N ALA A 226 10.92 30.97 -1.64
CA ALA A 226 11.89 30.32 -0.75
C ALA A 226 12.33 28.94 -1.27
N THR A 227 11.40 28.20 -1.88
CA THR A 227 11.71 26.91 -2.51
C THR A 227 12.61 27.05 -3.72
N MET A 228 12.39 28.05 -4.58
CA MET A 228 13.27 28.32 -5.73
C MET A 228 14.71 28.61 -5.28
N VAL A 229 14.88 29.45 -4.26
CA VAL A 229 16.21 29.77 -3.72
C VAL A 229 16.88 28.54 -3.12
N THR A 230 16.12 27.70 -2.42
CA THR A 230 16.67 26.54 -1.71
C THR A 230 16.77 25.27 -2.56
N GLN A 231 16.17 25.25 -3.76
CA GLN A 231 16.07 24.05 -4.60
C GLN A 231 17.42 23.40 -4.94
N PRO A 232 18.48 24.13 -5.32
CA PRO A 232 19.78 23.52 -5.60
C PRO A 232 20.33 22.71 -4.42
N LEU A 233 20.16 23.24 -3.20
CA LEU A 233 20.58 22.55 -1.98
C LEU A 233 19.69 21.35 -1.64
N ILE A 234 18.39 21.42 -1.97
CA ILE A 234 17.46 20.29 -1.80
C ILE A 234 17.85 19.15 -2.74
N VAL A 235 18.14 19.44 -4.01
CA VAL A 235 18.60 18.44 -4.98
C VAL A 235 19.93 17.86 -4.54
N ALA A 236 20.88 18.69 -4.10
CA ALA A 236 22.17 18.22 -3.61
C ALA A 236 22.05 17.34 -2.35
N LYS A 237 21.16 17.71 -1.42
CA LYS A 237 20.84 16.88 -0.25
C LYS A 237 20.30 15.52 -0.68
N VAL A 238 19.32 15.48 -1.57
CA VAL A 238 18.71 14.22 -2.03
C VAL A 238 19.72 13.36 -2.79
N GLY A 239 20.59 13.96 -3.60
CA GLY A 239 21.68 13.27 -4.30
C GLY A 239 22.75 12.69 -3.37
N LEU A 240 23.03 13.33 -2.22
CA LEU A 240 23.91 12.77 -1.18
C LEU A 240 23.27 11.55 -0.49
N GLN A 241 21.94 11.55 -0.35
CA GLN A 241 21.20 10.51 0.36
C GLN A 241 20.89 9.31 -0.54
N SER A 242 20.77 9.50 -1.85
CA SER A 242 20.53 8.44 -2.82
C SER A 242 21.76 7.58 -3.10
N ARG A 243 21.58 6.48 -3.85
CA ARG A 243 22.70 5.73 -4.42
C ARG A 243 23.49 6.62 -5.39
N PRO A 244 24.82 6.47 -5.47
CA PRO A 244 25.63 7.24 -6.42
C PRO A 244 25.23 6.89 -7.86
N PRO A 245 25.29 7.86 -8.79
CA PRO A 245 24.91 7.63 -10.18
C PRO A 245 25.87 6.63 -10.85
N PRO A 246 25.42 5.91 -11.91
CA PRO A 246 26.23 4.90 -12.60
C PRO A 246 27.59 5.42 -13.07
N GLY A 247 27.66 6.70 -13.49
CA GLY A 247 28.89 7.36 -13.94
C GLY A 247 30.00 7.46 -12.87
N ARG A 248 29.70 7.22 -11.58
CA ARG A 248 30.69 7.22 -10.49
C ARG A 248 31.09 5.82 -10.01
N GLN A 249 30.65 4.75 -10.67
CA GLN A 249 31.05 3.37 -10.36
C GLN A 249 30.89 3.01 -8.87
N GLY A 250 29.77 3.42 -8.26
CA GLY A 250 29.51 3.14 -6.84
C GLY A 250 30.17 4.11 -5.84
N LYS A 251 31.03 5.04 -6.29
CA LYS A 251 31.67 6.02 -5.40
C LYS A 251 30.70 7.11 -4.96
N PRO A 252 30.48 7.28 -3.65
CA PRO A 252 29.59 8.28 -3.10
C PRO A 252 30.15 9.71 -3.22
N PHE A 253 29.26 10.69 -3.17
CA PHE A 253 29.65 12.09 -3.09
C PHE A 253 30.04 12.47 -1.65
N LYS A 254 31.12 13.24 -1.50
CA LYS A 254 31.64 13.67 -0.19
C LYS A 254 30.96 14.94 0.32
N GLY A 255 30.40 15.75 -0.58
CA GLY A 255 29.79 17.03 -0.24
C GLY A 255 28.70 17.48 -1.21
N PHE A 256 27.86 18.41 -0.76
CA PHE A 256 26.75 18.92 -1.58
C PHE A 256 27.25 19.77 -2.75
N ILE A 257 28.41 20.45 -2.60
CA ILE A 257 29.05 21.20 -3.68
C ILE A 257 29.47 20.26 -4.81
N GLU A 258 30.06 19.11 -4.46
CA GLU A 258 30.48 18.09 -5.44
C GLU A 258 29.27 17.54 -6.21
N VAL A 259 28.14 17.30 -5.53
CA VAL A 259 26.89 16.91 -6.20
C VAL A 259 26.42 17.98 -7.18
N MET A 260 26.43 19.26 -6.76
CA MET A 260 25.99 20.36 -7.61
C MET A 260 26.89 20.52 -8.84
N GLN A 261 28.21 20.48 -8.67
CA GLN A 261 29.19 20.54 -9.76
C GLN A 261 28.98 19.39 -10.73
N TYR A 262 28.84 18.16 -10.22
CA TYR A 262 28.59 16.99 -11.05
C TYR A 262 27.32 17.13 -11.90
N ILE A 263 26.22 17.64 -11.31
CA ILE A 263 24.96 17.89 -12.03
C ILE A 263 25.15 18.95 -13.12
N ILE A 264 25.84 20.06 -12.80
CA ILE A 264 26.10 21.14 -13.75
C ILE A 264 26.93 20.65 -14.94
N GLU A 265 27.98 19.86 -14.69
CA GLU A 265 28.88 19.33 -15.73
C GLU A 265 28.19 18.32 -16.66
N HIS A 266 27.32 17.46 -16.11
CA HIS A 266 26.71 16.36 -16.87
C HIS A 266 25.39 16.75 -17.52
N GLU A 267 24.56 17.58 -16.86
CA GLU A 267 23.21 17.90 -17.31
C GLU A 267 22.98 19.40 -17.60
N GLY A 268 23.86 20.27 -17.10
CA GLY A 268 23.73 21.72 -17.17
C GLY A 268 23.15 22.36 -15.90
N PRO A 269 23.22 23.70 -15.77
CA PRO A 269 22.83 24.41 -14.55
C PRO A 269 21.33 24.37 -14.24
N LEU A 270 20.48 24.28 -15.27
CA LEU A 270 19.03 24.19 -15.10
C LEU A 270 18.58 22.89 -14.40
N SER A 271 19.39 21.84 -14.44
CA SER A 271 19.10 20.57 -13.76
C SER A 271 19.13 20.66 -12.23
N LEU A 272 19.71 21.72 -11.66
CA LEU A 272 19.60 21.97 -10.21
C LEU A 272 18.16 22.30 -9.76
N PHE A 273 17.28 22.64 -10.70
CA PHE A 273 15.87 22.94 -10.44
C PHE A 273 14.93 21.78 -10.76
N LYS A 274 15.47 20.60 -11.09
CA LYS A 274 14.64 19.42 -11.37
C LYS A 274 13.78 19.03 -10.16
N GLY A 275 12.56 18.57 -10.43
CA GLY A 275 11.59 18.21 -9.40
C GLY A 275 10.89 19.39 -8.71
N ILE A 276 11.11 20.64 -9.13
CA ILE A 276 10.44 21.80 -8.53
C ILE A 276 8.92 21.79 -8.70
N GLY A 277 8.43 21.36 -9.88
CA GLY A 277 6.99 21.21 -10.17
C GLY A 277 6.29 20.26 -9.18
N PRO A 278 6.70 18.97 -9.10
CA PRO A 278 6.20 18.05 -8.10
C PRO A 278 6.28 18.59 -6.67
N GLN A 279 7.36 19.31 -6.32
CA GLN A 279 7.57 19.84 -4.98
C GLN A 279 6.62 20.97 -4.59
N ILE A 280 6.36 21.91 -5.50
CA ILE A 280 5.39 23.00 -5.26
C ILE A 280 3.98 22.43 -5.22
N THR A 281 3.61 21.58 -6.18
CA THR A 281 2.29 20.93 -6.23
C THR A 281 2.04 20.09 -4.99
N LYS A 282 3.04 19.30 -4.54
CA LYS A 282 2.99 18.59 -3.27
C LYS A 282 2.72 19.55 -2.12
N GLY A 283 3.50 20.64 -2.01
CA GLY A 283 3.38 21.59 -0.90
C GLY A 283 1.96 22.16 -0.77
N LEU A 284 1.36 22.56 -1.90
CA LEU A 284 0.00 23.08 -1.94
C LEU A 284 -1.05 22.01 -1.63
N LEU A 285 -0.93 20.81 -2.22
CA LEU A 285 -1.88 19.73 -2.02
C LEU A 285 -1.82 19.16 -0.60
N VAL A 286 -0.62 18.93 -0.05
CA VAL A 286 -0.46 18.45 1.33
C VAL A 286 -1.07 19.46 2.29
N GLN A 287 -0.79 20.76 2.12
CA GLN A 287 -1.34 21.77 3.03
C GLN A 287 -2.86 21.89 2.92
N GLY A 288 -3.41 21.89 1.69
CA GLY A 288 -4.86 21.93 1.47
C GLY A 288 -5.57 20.69 2.01
N LEU A 289 -5.05 19.49 1.72
CA LEU A 289 -5.60 18.23 2.21
C LEU A 289 -5.43 18.08 3.71
N LEU A 290 -4.32 18.53 4.30
CA LEU A 290 -4.11 18.52 5.73
C LEU A 290 -5.17 19.38 6.42
N MET A 291 -5.38 20.62 5.98
CA MET A 291 -6.39 21.50 6.56
C MET A 291 -7.80 20.93 6.39
N MET A 292 -8.14 20.46 5.18
CA MET A 292 -9.44 19.85 4.91
C MET A 292 -9.68 18.59 5.76
N THR A 293 -8.68 17.71 5.87
CA THR A 293 -8.83 16.45 6.61
C THR A 293 -8.85 16.72 8.11
N LYS A 294 -8.06 17.66 8.60
CA LYS A 294 -8.05 18.08 10.00
C LYS A 294 -9.42 18.59 10.44
N GLU A 295 -10.01 19.55 9.71
CA GLU A 295 -11.35 20.08 10.00
C GLU A 295 -12.42 18.98 9.99
N ARG A 296 -12.36 18.05 9.03
CA ARG A 296 -13.30 16.94 8.94
C ARG A 296 -13.11 15.91 10.06
N MET A 297 -11.87 15.63 10.44
CA MET A 297 -11.55 14.73 11.55
C MET A 297 -11.99 15.34 12.88
N GLU A 298 -11.75 16.63 13.11
CA GLU A 298 -12.20 17.34 14.30
C GLU A 298 -13.73 17.31 14.43
N LEU A 299 -14.46 17.55 13.34
CA LEU A 299 -15.91 17.41 13.31
C LEU A 299 -16.37 15.97 13.59
N LEU A 300 -15.71 14.97 13.01
CA LEU A 300 -16.02 13.56 13.28
C LEU A 300 -15.76 13.17 14.73
N PHE A 301 -14.67 13.67 15.34
CA PHE A 301 -14.38 13.45 16.75
C PHE A 301 -15.40 14.14 17.65
N LEU A 302 -15.76 15.40 17.37
CA LEU A 302 -16.84 16.10 18.09
C LEU A 302 -18.15 15.31 18.05
N LEU A 303 -18.54 14.81 16.87
CA LEU A 303 -19.75 14.00 16.70
C LEU A 303 -19.66 12.65 17.44
N LEU A 304 -18.50 11.99 17.39
CA LEU A 304 -18.25 10.73 18.09
C LEU A 304 -18.34 10.92 19.61
N PHE A 305 -17.70 11.94 20.17
CA PHE A 305 -17.75 12.21 21.60
C PHE A 305 -19.13 12.69 22.06
N ALA A 306 -19.82 13.48 21.25
CA ALA A 306 -21.23 13.83 21.51
C ALA A 306 -22.11 12.57 21.54
N PHE A 307 -21.90 11.64 20.61
CA PHE A 307 -22.61 10.36 20.56
C PHE A 307 -22.30 9.47 21.77
N LEU A 308 -21.02 9.36 22.16
CA LEU A 308 -20.60 8.60 23.34
C LEU A 308 -21.15 9.20 24.65
N ARG A 309 -21.19 10.54 24.76
CA ARG A 309 -21.84 11.24 25.89
C ARG A 309 -23.34 10.96 25.93
N LYS A 310 -24.01 10.96 24.77
CA LYS A 310 -25.43 10.62 24.65
C LYS A 310 -25.72 9.17 25.09
N LEU A 311 -24.93 8.21 24.61
CA LEU A 311 -25.06 6.80 25.04
C LEU A 311 -24.82 6.61 26.55
N LYS A 312 -23.87 7.36 27.13
CA LYS A 312 -23.63 7.34 28.57
C LYS A 312 -24.79 7.94 29.35
N GLN A 313 -25.38 9.03 28.86
CA GLN A 313 -26.56 9.66 29.46
C GLN A 313 -27.81 8.78 29.33
N GLU A 314 -28.02 8.08 28.21
CA GLU A 314 -29.10 7.11 28.04
C GLU A 314 -28.95 5.92 28.98
N LYS A 315 -27.73 5.41 29.18
CA LYS A 315 -27.45 4.38 30.20
C LYS A 315 -27.74 4.88 31.63
N LEU A 316 -27.34 6.10 31.96
CA LEU A 316 -27.61 6.72 33.27
C LEU A 316 -29.11 7.01 33.49
N LYS A 317 -29.85 7.32 32.42
CA LYS A 317 -31.30 7.56 32.46
C LYS A 317 -32.09 6.25 32.60
N ASN A 318 -31.65 5.18 31.94
CA ASN A 318 -32.21 3.83 32.10
C ASN A 318 -31.87 3.17 33.46
N GLN A 319 -30.92 3.71 34.22
CA GLN A 319 -30.55 3.24 35.55
C GLN A 319 -31.24 3.99 36.71
N ARG A 320 -32.11 4.98 36.44
CA ARG A 320 -32.94 5.58 37.50
C ARG A 320 -34.16 4.68 37.76
N PRO A 321 -34.34 4.14 38.98
CA PRO A 321 -35.48 3.27 39.27
C PRO A 321 -36.81 4.03 39.24
N CYS A 322 -37.81 3.37 38.68
CA CYS A 322 -39.21 3.78 38.68
C CYS A 322 -39.77 3.67 40.10
N CYS A 323 -39.60 4.70 40.92
CA CYS A 323 -40.30 4.85 42.20
C CYS A 323 -40.87 6.26 42.28
N LEU A 324 -42.16 6.39 41.98
CA LEU A 324 -43.18 7.05 42.81
C LEU A 324 -44.45 7.20 41.97
N LYS A 325 -45.35 6.22 42.10
CA LYS A 325 -46.80 6.43 42.04
C LYS A 325 -47.49 5.18 42.60
N SER A 326 -47.65 5.17 43.90
CA SER A 326 -48.77 4.46 44.55
C SER A 326 -49.15 5.31 45.76
N GLY A 327 -50.19 6.12 45.58
CA GLY A 327 -50.92 6.75 46.67
C GLY A 327 -52.01 5.80 47.19
N MET A 328 -52.44 6.05 48.43
CA MET A 328 -53.34 5.29 49.33
C MET A 328 -52.52 4.58 50.41
N GLY A 329 -52.64 4.87 51.69
CA GLY A 329 -53.54 5.75 52.45
C GLY A 329 -53.54 5.24 53.90
N TRP A 330 -53.83 6.13 54.84
CA TRP A 330 -54.47 5.88 56.15
C TRP A 330 -53.63 5.68 57.44
N TRP A 331 -53.88 6.64 58.36
CA TRP A 331 -53.88 6.67 59.85
C TRP A 331 -52.55 6.37 60.58
N SER A 332 -52.14 7.00 61.70
CA SER A 332 -52.66 8.10 62.52
C SER A 332 -51.67 8.34 63.68
N LEU A 333 -51.72 9.56 64.24
CA LEU A 333 -51.48 9.94 65.65
C LEU A 333 -50.05 10.12 66.24
N GLY A 334 -49.88 11.28 66.91
CA GLY A 334 -48.98 11.53 68.04
C GLY A 334 -47.84 12.53 67.74
N SER A 335 -47.97 13.82 68.08
CA SER A 335 -47.48 14.44 69.35
C SER A 335 -45.94 14.29 69.52
N SER A 336 -45.08 15.28 69.77
CA SER A 336 -45.16 16.68 70.22
C SER A 336 -43.72 17.25 70.30
N GLY A 337 -43.56 18.58 70.41
CA GLY A 337 -42.38 19.28 70.97
C GLY A 337 -41.34 19.80 69.97
N SER A 338 -41.29 21.11 69.63
CA SER A 338 -40.51 22.20 70.29
C SER A 338 -38.99 21.97 70.31
N LYS A 339 -38.06 22.88 69.97
CA LYS A 339 -37.96 24.35 69.79
C LYS A 339 -36.64 24.62 68.99
N ALA A 340 -36.62 25.52 68.00
CA ALA A 340 -36.03 26.88 68.03
C ALA A 340 -34.57 26.95 68.56
N ASP A 341 -33.53 27.13 67.72
CA ASP A 341 -32.99 28.39 67.13
C ASP A 341 -32.06 29.18 68.11
N PRO A 342 -31.24 30.17 67.70
CA PRO A 342 -30.20 30.19 66.66
C PRO A 342 -28.99 31.11 67.08
N GLU A 343 -28.05 31.45 66.16
CA GLU A 343 -27.42 32.78 65.93
C GLU A 343 -26.11 32.62 65.12
N LYS A 344 -26.02 33.12 63.87
CA LYS A 344 -25.65 34.49 63.41
C LYS A 344 -24.28 34.97 63.93
N SER A 345 -23.37 35.37 63.04
CA SER A 345 -23.39 36.68 62.37
C SER A 345 -22.06 37.03 61.69
N LYS A 346 -22.20 37.86 60.64
CA LYS A 346 -21.31 38.94 60.15
C LYS A 346 -19.98 38.53 59.49
N ALA A 347 -19.65 38.93 58.26
CA ALA A 347 -19.86 40.13 57.44
C ALA A 347 -18.54 40.90 57.28
N ASN A 348 -18.48 41.58 56.14
CA ASN A 348 -17.69 42.77 55.84
C ASN A 348 -16.23 42.50 55.47
N ASP A 349 -15.90 42.70 54.19
CA ASP A 349 -15.67 44.01 53.53
C ASP A 349 -14.16 44.21 53.49
N SER A 350 -13.54 44.81 52.49
CA SER A 350 -14.04 45.49 51.32
C SER A 350 -12.82 45.87 50.50
N LYS A 351 -13.07 46.19 49.23
CA LYS A 351 -12.42 47.28 48.48
C LYS A 351 -10.90 47.15 48.23
N SER A 352 -10.37 47.66 47.14
CA SER A 352 -10.92 48.18 45.90
C SER A 352 -9.73 48.45 45.01
N SER A 353 -9.79 47.96 43.79
CA SER A 353 -9.33 48.65 42.58
C SER A 353 -9.67 47.65 41.46
N ASN A 354 -10.89 47.67 40.91
CA ASN A 354 -11.40 48.75 40.09
C ASN A 354 -10.22 49.43 39.36
N ARG A 355 -10.08 49.34 38.06
CA ARG A 355 -11.17 49.29 37.11
C ARG A 355 -10.52 49.04 35.76
N ARG A 356 -11.08 48.05 35.07
CA ARG A 356 -11.38 48.09 33.64
C ARG A 356 -10.16 48.16 32.72
N GLN A 357 -9.76 47.05 32.11
CA GLN A 357 -10.56 46.36 31.07
C GLN A 357 -11.18 47.42 30.16
N GLN A 358 -10.76 47.55 28.93
CA GLN A 358 -10.92 46.48 27.98
C GLN A 358 -10.48 47.08 26.65
N GLU A 359 -10.02 46.19 25.78
CA GLU A 359 -10.28 46.24 24.35
C GLU A 359 -9.51 47.34 23.61
N GLU A 360 -8.82 47.06 22.50
CA GLU A 360 -9.01 46.04 21.48
C GLU A 360 -7.67 45.88 20.77
N GLY A 361 -7.37 44.72 20.19
CA GLY A 361 -7.66 44.56 18.78
C GLY A 361 -6.33 44.39 18.07
N GLU A 362 -6.09 43.18 17.57
CA GLU A 362 -6.36 42.88 16.17
C GLU A 362 -5.27 43.42 15.27
N GLN A 363 -4.64 42.46 14.57
CA GLN A 363 -4.18 42.66 13.21
C GLN A 363 -2.98 43.65 13.14
N SER A 364 -1.91 43.34 12.39
CA SER A 364 -1.74 44.01 11.09
C SER A 364 -0.77 45.21 10.99
N PHE A 365 -0.54 45.74 9.78
CA PHE A 365 0.25 46.94 9.46
C PHE A 365 -0.61 48.26 9.35
N ILE A 366 -1.08 48.85 10.46
CA ILE A 366 -1.57 50.26 10.73
C ILE A 366 -1.83 51.29 9.55
N PRO A 367 -2.94 52.10 9.53
CA PRO A 367 -2.87 53.61 9.53
C PRO A 367 -4.07 54.45 10.15
N PRO A 368 -3.99 55.81 10.34
CA PRO A 368 -4.97 56.71 11.07
C PRO A 368 -5.68 57.81 10.19
N PRO A 369 -6.43 58.86 10.67
CA PRO A 369 -7.41 59.05 11.78
C PRO A 369 -8.78 59.71 11.36
N LEU A 370 -9.67 59.94 12.37
CA LEU A 370 -10.80 60.92 12.50
C LEU A 370 -12.29 60.45 12.44
N THR A 371 -12.86 60.33 13.66
CA THR A 371 -14.17 60.82 14.18
C THR A 371 -15.51 60.43 13.54
N SER A 372 -16.33 59.60 14.22
CA SER A 372 -17.47 60.02 15.09
C SER A 372 -18.54 58.90 15.30
N ARG A 373 -18.90 58.66 16.60
CA ARG A 373 -20.17 58.20 17.25
C ARG A 373 -21.14 57.29 16.44
N THR A 374 -21.74 56.18 16.91
CA THR A 374 -22.36 55.86 18.23
C THR A 374 -22.87 54.40 18.27
N SER A 375 -22.72 53.72 19.44
CA SER A 375 -23.58 52.69 20.09
C SER A 375 -24.13 51.41 19.39
N SER A 376 -23.69 50.22 19.84
CA SER A 376 -24.47 49.20 20.63
C SER A 376 -24.33 47.71 20.24
N SER A 377 -24.14 46.88 21.29
CA SER A 377 -24.34 45.40 21.42
C SER A 377 -23.27 44.42 20.89
N SER A 378 -22.53 43.81 21.83
CA SER A 378 -21.43 42.85 21.63
C SER A 378 -21.83 41.39 21.91
N SER A 379 -21.48 40.49 20.98
CA SER A 379 -21.33 39.05 21.24
C SER A 379 -20.10 38.54 20.46
N SER A 380 -18.94 38.45 21.12
CA SER A 380 -17.69 37.98 20.51
C SER A 380 -17.49 36.49 20.79
N LYS A 381 -17.50 35.68 19.72
CA LYS A 381 -17.01 34.30 19.71
C LYS A 381 -15.49 34.34 19.78
N SER A 382 -14.89 33.65 20.74
CA SER A 382 -13.43 33.55 20.88
C SER A 382 -12.84 32.63 19.80
N THR A 383 -11.88 33.16 19.06
CA THR A 383 -11.05 32.44 18.09
C THR A 383 -10.05 31.55 18.82
N THR A 384 -10.16 30.24 18.63
CA THR A 384 -9.27 29.24 19.24
C THR A 384 -7.86 29.32 18.64
N ASP A 385 -6.85 29.52 19.48
CA ASP A 385 -5.47 29.75 19.08
C ASP A 385 -4.72 28.42 18.87
N TRP A 386 -4.61 28.02 17.59
CA TRP A 386 -4.19 26.70 17.09
C TRP A 386 -2.85 26.16 17.62
N ASN A 387 -1.92 27.05 17.97
CA ASN A 387 -0.59 26.66 18.43
C ASN A 387 -0.56 26.25 19.92
N SER A 388 -1.54 26.68 20.71
CA SER A 388 -1.62 26.31 22.13
C SER A 388 -2.10 24.86 22.32
N SER A 389 -3.00 24.39 21.45
CA SER A 389 -3.59 23.04 21.53
C SER A 389 -2.65 21.92 21.06
N LEU A 390 -1.62 22.24 20.27
CA LEU A 390 -0.63 21.28 19.78
C LEU A 390 0.56 21.08 20.74
N ASN A 391 0.69 21.92 21.77
CA ASN A 391 1.90 22.02 22.60
C ASN A 391 1.76 21.48 24.04
N ALA A 392 0.67 20.79 24.38
CA ALA A 392 0.50 20.15 25.69
C ALA A 392 0.76 18.64 25.60
N PHE A 393 2.03 18.21 25.70
CA PHE A 393 2.38 16.80 25.84
C PHE A 393 2.58 16.44 27.32
N ASP A 394 1.61 15.74 27.89
CA ASP A 394 1.66 15.24 29.26
C ASP A 394 1.74 13.70 29.25
N TRP A 395 2.88 13.16 29.68
CA TRP A 395 3.22 11.73 29.57
C TRP A 395 2.42 10.83 30.53
N SER A 396 1.75 11.44 31.50
CA SER A 396 0.86 10.76 32.45
C SER A 396 -0.42 10.18 31.79
N GLN A 397 -0.80 10.69 30.61
CA GLN A 397 -2.08 10.38 29.95
C GLN A 397 -2.07 9.13 29.05
N PHE A 398 -0.89 8.55 28.78
CA PHE A 398 -0.75 7.31 27.99
C PHE A 398 -1.08 6.03 28.77
N LYS A 399 -1.21 6.12 30.10
CA LYS A 399 -1.56 4.98 30.98
C LYS A 399 -3.05 4.94 31.32
N GLU A 400 -3.83 5.92 30.88
CA GLU A 400 -5.27 5.96 31.16
C GLU A 400 -6.06 4.96 30.28
N PRO A 401 -6.92 4.10 30.86
CA PRO A 401 -7.68 3.08 30.13
C PRO A 401 -8.54 3.66 28.99
N ARG A 402 -8.93 4.92 29.08
CA ARG A 402 -9.83 5.61 28.14
C ARG A 402 -9.15 6.00 26.82
N ASN A 403 -7.82 6.11 26.80
CA ASN A 403 -7.02 6.39 25.59
C ASN A 403 -6.45 5.10 24.99
N LEU A 404 -6.21 4.09 25.83
CA LEU A 404 -5.77 2.75 25.43
C LEU A 404 -6.80 2.01 24.58
N ILE A 405 -8.08 2.07 24.95
CA ILE A 405 -9.14 1.31 24.25
C ILE A 405 -9.36 1.79 22.80
N PRO A 406 -9.51 3.10 22.50
CA PRO A 406 -9.66 3.57 21.12
C PRO A 406 -8.40 3.35 20.28
N THR A 407 -7.22 3.52 20.87
CA THR A 407 -5.94 3.28 20.19
C THR A 407 -5.76 1.79 19.87
N ALA A 408 -6.16 0.90 20.79
CA ALA A 408 -6.19 -0.54 20.57
C ALA A 408 -7.23 -0.94 19.52
N LEU A 409 -8.40 -0.29 19.48
CA LEU A 409 -9.42 -0.52 18.45
C LEU A 409 -8.96 -0.05 17.06
N LEU A 410 -8.30 1.10 16.96
CA LEU A 410 -7.75 1.61 15.71
C LEU A 410 -6.62 0.70 15.21
N THR A 411 -5.67 0.37 16.09
CA THR A 411 -4.56 -0.53 15.78
C THR A 411 -5.07 -1.92 15.42
N GLY A 412 -6.02 -2.45 16.19
CA GLY A 412 -6.70 -3.71 15.91
C GLY A 412 -7.48 -3.69 14.59
N GLY A 413 -8.14 -2.59 14.25
CA GLY A 413 -8.83 -2.39 12.98
C GLY A 413 -7.87 -2.37 11.79
N ILE A 414 -6.73 -1.68 11.91
CA ILE A 414 -5.67 -1.67 10.88
C ILE A 414 -5.10 -3.08 10.73
N LEU A 415 -4.75 -3.74 11.84
CA LEU A 415 -4.25 -5.12 11.81
C LEU A 415 -5.29 -6.09 11.23
N PHE A 416 -6.58 -5.88 11.50
CA PHE A 416 -7.66 -6.67 10.93
C PHE A 416 -7.79 -6.47 9.41
N VAL A 417 -7.68 -5.23 8.92
CA VAL A 417 -7.66 -4.95 7.47
C VAL A 417 -6.45 -5.60 6.80
N VAL A 418 -5.26 -5.45 7.40
CA VAL A 418 -4.04 -6.10 6.90
C VAL A 418 -4.17 -7.62 6.94
N TYR A 419 -4.75 -8.18 8.00
CA TYR A 419 -5.06 -9.60 8.12
C TYR A 419 -6.01 -10.06 7.01
N VAL A 420 -7.11 -9.34 6.78
CA VAL A 420 -8.08 -9.64 5.72
C VAL A 420 -7.42 -9.56 4.34
N GLN A 421 -6.60 -8.54 4.11
CA GLN A 421 -5.90 -8.38 2.84
C GLN A 421 -4.92 -9.54 2.59
N ARG A 422 -4.08 -9.87 3.57
CA ARG A 422 -3.10 -10.96 3.47
C ARG A 422 -3.77 -12.33 3.38
N ARG A 423 -4.89 -12.53 4.06
CA ARG A 423 -5.56 -13.83 4.18
C ARG A 423 -6.58 -14.11 3.09
N TYR A 424 -7.25 -13.09 2.54
CA TYR A 424 -8.35 -13.26 1.57
C TYR A 424 -8.16 -12.52 0.25
N LEU A 425 -7.40 -11.42 0.24
CA LEU A 425 -7.26 -10.55 -0.95
C LEU A 425 -5.92 -10.72 -1.68
N ARG A 426 -5.03 -11.59 -1.19
CA ARG A 426 -3.77 -11.91 -1.86
C ARG A 426 -4.04 -12.68 -3.16
N ARG A 427 -3.42 -12.24 -4.26
CA ARG A 427 -3.47 -12.92 -5.56
C ARG A 427 -2.38 -14.00 -5.65
N PHE A 428 -2.72 -15.17 -6.17
CA PHE A 428 -1.78 -16.22 -6.57
C PHE A 428 -1.55 -16.14 -8.09
N PRO A 429 -0.33 -15.80 -8.55
CA PRO A 429 -0.03 -15.80 -9.98
C PRO A 429 0.10 -17.21 -10.55
N GLU A 430 0.71 -18.15 -9.83
CA GLU A 430 0.86 -19.55 -10.23
C GLU A 430 0.17 -20.53 -9.28
N ALA A 431 0.05 -21.80 -9.70
CA ALA A 431 -0.52 -22.86 -8.87
C ALA A 431 0.41 -23.28 -7.71
N THR A 432 1.72 -23.11 -7.89
CA THR A 432 2.77 -23.36 -6.89
C THR A 432 2.73 -22.36 -5.73
N ASP A 433 2.23 -21.14 -5.97
CA ASP A 433 2.13 -20.10 -4.94
C ASP A 433 0.98 -20.32 -3.95
N ILE A 434 0.12 -21.32 -4.20
CA ILE A 434 -1.02 -21.64 -3.36
C ILE A 434 -0.51 -22.32 -2.08
N SER A 435 -0.74 -21.67 -0.94
CA SER A 435 -0.40 -22.24 0.37
C SER A 435 -1.11 -23.56 0.63
N SER A 436 -0.44 -24.48 1.33
CA SER A 436 -1.00 -25.76 1.77
C SER A 436 -2.34 -25.61 2.52
N SER A 437 -2.50 -24.52 3.27
CA SER A 437 -3.72 -24.22 4.01
C SER A 437 -4.96 -23.93 3.14
N TYR A 438 -4.78 -23.64 1.85
CA TYR A 438 -5.86 -23.34 0.91
C TYR A 438 -6.52 -24.59 0.32
N PHE A 439 -5.80 -25.72 0.32
CA PHE A 439 -6.30 -27.00 -0.16
C PHE A 439 -7.46 -27.48 0.73
N ARG A 440 -8.55 -27.96 0.09
CA ARG A 440 -9.79 -28.49 0.69
C ARG A 440 -10.62 -27.49 1.50
N SER A 441 -10.08 -26.33 1.87
CA SER A 441 -10.74 -25.35 2.74
C SER A 441 -11.33 -24.16 1.97
N ARG A 442 -10.76 -23.80 0.82
CA ARG A 442 -11.06 -22.53 0.15
C ARG A 442 -11.18 -22.67 -1.37
N SER A 443 -11.96 -21.75 -1.94
CA SER A 443 -12.12 -21.63 -3.38
C SER A 443 -11.31 -20.47 -3.95
N LEU A 444 -10.69 -20.68 -5.11
CA LEU A 444 -10.14 -19.62 -5.94
C LEU A 444 -11.24 -19.06 -6.84
N LEU A 445 -11.28 -17.73 -6.94
CA LEU A 445 -12.17 -17.04 -7.88
C LEU A 445 -11.32 -16.42 -8.99
N GLY A 446 -11.64 -16.71 -10.25
CA GLY A 446 -10.85 -16.21 -11.36
C GLY A 446 -11.60 -16.16 -12.67
N ARG A 447 -10.97 -15.58 -13.69
CA ARG A 447 -11.46 -15.56 -15.07
C ARG A 447 -10.63 -16.51 -15.91
N VAL A 448 -11.28 -17.34 -16.71
CA VAL A 448 -10.61 -18.29 -17.61
C VAL A 448 -9.96 -17.52 -18.76
N THR A 449 -8.67 -17.77 -18.97
CA THR A 449 -7.86 -17.09 -19.99
C THR A 449 -7.55 -17.96 -21.19
N SER A 450 -7.34 -19.26 -20.96
CA SER A 450 -7.04 -20.23 -22.01
C SER A 450 -7.46 -21.64 -21.58
N VAL A 451 -7.86 -22.47 -22.52
CA VAL A 451 -8.09 -23.91 -22.33
C VAL A 451 -6.99 -24.65 -23.09
N GLY A 452 -6.32 -25.59 -22.41
CA GLY A 452 -5.17 -26.32 -22.97
C GLY A 452 -5.63 -27.63 -23.60
N ASP A 453 -6.23 -28.49 -22.77
CA ASP A 453 -6.67 -29.83 -23.15
C ASP A 453 -8.17 -30.01 -22.88
N GLY A 454 -8.68 -31.24 -23.04
CA GLY A 454 -10.06 -31.58 -22.71
C GLY A 454 -10.39 -31.55 -21.21
N ASP A 455 -9.40 -31.58 -20.32
CA ASP A 455 -9.57 -31.61 -18.86
C ASP A 455 -8.81 -30.47 -18.12
N ASN A 456 -8.07 -29.63 -18.87
CA ASN A 456 -7.14 -28.64 -18.32
C ASN A 456 -7.39 -27.22 -18.85
N PHE A 457 -7.31 -26.22 -17.98
CA PHE A 457 -7.42 -24.83 -18.35
C PHE A 457 -6.68 -23.89 -17.40
N ARG A 458 -6.46 -22.64 -17.82
CA ARG A 458 -5.78 -21.60 -17.03
C ARG A 458 -6.75 -20.51 -16.61
N ILE A 459 -6.58 -20.04 -15.38
CA ILE A 459 -7.34 -18.90 -14.86
C ILE A 459 -6.43 -17.77 -14.41
N PHE A 460 -6.91 -16.55 -14.60
CA PHE A 460 -6.40 -15.38 -13.92
C PHE A 460 -7.13 -15.22 -12.59
N HIS A 461 -6.42 -15.39 -11.48
CA HIS A 461 -7.00 -15.27 -10.13
C HIS A 461 -7.39 -13.82 -9.82
N THR A 462 -8.66 -13.61 -9.45
CA THR A 462 -9.27 -12.33 -9.12
C THR A 462 -9.84 -12.38 -7.69
N PRO A 463 -8.99 -12.19 -6.65
CA PRO A 463 -9.43 -12.32 -5.26
C PRO A 463 -10.53 -11.30 -4.93
N GLY A 464 -11.56 -11.72 -4.20
CA GLY A 464 -12.72 -10.89 -3.87
C GLY A 464 -13.67 -10.56 -5.02
N GLY A 465 -13.31 -10.89 -6.27
CA GLY A 465 -14.16 -10.74 -7.44
C GLY A 465 -14.68 -9.31 -7.64
N ARG A 466 -15.96 -9.19 -8.04
CA ARG A 466 -16.59 -7.88 -8.26
C ARG A 466 -16.70 -7.05 -6.97
N LEU A 467 -16.82 -7.65 -5.79
CA LEU A 467 -16.96 -6.85 -4.55
C LEU A 467 -15.73 -5.98 -4.28
N VAL A 468 -14.56 -6.40 -4.76
CA VAL A 468 -13.28 -5.70 -4.55
C VAL A 468 -12.85 -4.92 -5.82
N GLY A 469 -13.74 -4.78 -6.80
CA GLY A 469 -13.50 -3.91 -7.96
C GLY A 469 -13.14 -4.60 -9.28
N TRP A 470 -12.92 -5.92 -9.29
CA TRP A 470 -12.50 -6.63 -10.51
C TRP A 470 -13.58 -6.56 -11.60
N GLY A 471 -13.30 -5.83 -12.68
CA GLY A 471 -14.13 -5.72 -13.88
C GLY A 471 -15.12 -4.55 -13.92
N TRP A 472 -15.18 -3.70 -12.90
CA TRP A 472 -15.88 -2.40 -12.97
C TRP A 472 -14.99 -1.21 -12.58
N LEU A 473 -13.88 -1.45 -11.84
CA LEU A 473 -12.83 -0.45 -11.70
C LEU A 473 -11.96 -0.42 -12.98
N PRO A 474 -11.70 0.77 -13.57
CA PRO A 474 -10.94 0.91 -14.82
C PRO A 474 -9.55 0.25 -14.79
N TRP A 475 -8.88 0.26 -13.64
CA TRP A 475 -7.52 -0.26 -13.43
C TRP A 475 -7.45 -1.72 -12.94
N MET A 476 -8.59 -2.35 -12.60
CA MET A 476 -8.65 -3.76 -12.18
C MET A 476 -9.32 -4.62 -13.26
N LYS A 477 -8.74 -4.60 -14.46
CA LYS A 477 -9.15 -5.42 -15.60
C LYS A 477 -8.25 -6.64 -15.73
N VAL A 478 -8.83 -7.73 -16.24
CA VAL A 478 -8.08 -8.95 -16.52
C VAL A 478 -7.37 -8.74 -17.87
N PRO A 479 -6.03 -8.89 -17.93
CA PRO A 479 -5.27 -8.82 -19.18
C PRO A 479 -5.78 -9.79 -20.23
N THR A 480 -5.79 -9.37 -21.50
CA THR A 480 -6.15 -10.23 -22.65
C THR A 480 -4.93 -10.62 -23.49
N ALA A 481 -3.85 -9.85 -23.44
CA ALA A 481 -2.64 -10.11 -24.22
C ALA A 481 -1.87 -11.34 -23.70
N ARG A 482 -1.44 -12.24 -24.60
CA ARG A 482 -0.68 -13.46 -24.25
C ARG A 482 0.61 -13.15 -23.49
N LYS A 483 1.35 -12.10 -23.89
CA LYS A 483 2.60 -11.67 -23.23
C LYS A 483 2.38 -11.26 -21.77
N GLU A 484 1.25 -10.64 -21.47
CA GLU A 484 0.92 -10.18 -20.11
C GLU A 484 0.43 -11.31 -19.20
N LEU A 485 -0.07 -12.41 -19.78
CA LEU A 485 -0.61 -13.57 -19.08
C LEU A 485 0.44 -14.66 -18.78
N LYS A 486 1.63 -14.58 -19.40
CA LYS A 486 2.75 -15.49 -19.14
C LYS A 486 3.12 -15.44 -17.66
N ASP A 487 3.23 -16.60 -17.02
CA ASP A 487 3.61 -16.79 -15.61
C ASP A 487 2.70 -16.02 -14.60
N LYS A 488 1.47 -15.71 -15.03
CA LYS A 488 0.46 -14.98 -14.25
C LYS A 488 -0.89 -15.67 -14.22
N THR A 489 -0.92 -16.97 -14.55
CA THR A 489 -2.15 -17.76 -14.57
C THR A 489 -1.99 -19.07 -13.79
N VAL A 490 -3.03 -19.41 -13.05
CA VAL A 490 -3.10 -20.66 -12.29
C VAL A 490 -3.58 -21.75 -13.24
N HIS A 491 -2.79 -22.81 -13.39
CA HIS A 491 -3.14 -23.97 -14.20
C HIS A 491 -4.00 -24.95 -13.39
N ILE A 492 -5.22 -25.20 -13.85
CA ILE A 492 -6.23 -26.04 -13.18
C ILE A 492 -6.48 -27.29 -14.01
N ARG A 493 -6.47 -28.44 -13.32
CA ARG A 493 -6.98 -29.72 -13.81
C ARG A 493 -8.32 -30.03 -13.15
N LEU A 494 -9.30 -30.45 -13.95
CA LEU A 494 -10.61 -30.81 -13.44
C LEU A 494 -10.55 -32.06 -12.55
N ALA A 495 -11.25 -32.01 -11.42
CA ALA A 495 -11.34 -33.12 -10.48
C ALA A 495 -12.22 -34.26 -11.03
N GLY A 496 -11.75 -35.50 -10.85
CA GLY A 496 -12.54 -36.73 -11.05
C GLY A 496 -12.90 -37.10 -12.50
N VAL A 497 -12.37 -36.39 -13.49
CA VAL A 497 -12.66 -36.60 -14.91
C VAL A 497 -11.38 -36.77 -15.71
N ASP A 498 -11.42 -37.63 -16.73
CA ASP A 498 -10.36 -37.80 -17.72
C ASP A 498 -10.97 -37.62 -19.10
N ALA A 499 -10.43 -36.69 -19.88
CA ALA A 499 -10.92 -36.41 -21.22
C ALA A 499 -10.11 -37.21 -22.26
N PRO A 500 -10.70 -37.54 -23.41
CA PRO A 500 -9.97 -38.13 -24.53
C PRO A 500 -8.81 -37.21 -24.98
N GLU A 501 -7.64 -37.82 -25.22
CA GLU A 501 -6.41 -37.10 -25.51
C GLU A 501 -6.37 -36.53 -26.93
N LEU A 502 -5.93 -35.28 -27.04
CA LEU A 502 -5.65 -34.62 -28.32
C LEU A 502 -4.35 -35.16 -28.92
N ALA A 503 -4.15 -34.92 -30.22
CA ALA A 503 -2.89 -35.25 -30.88
C ALA A 503 -1.73 -34.44 -30.26
N HIS A 504 -0.69 -35.13 -29.79
CA HIS A 504 0.46 -34.50 -29.14
C HIS A 504 1.74 -35.30 -29.40
N PHE A 505 2.82 -34.64 -29.80
CA PHE A 505 4.14 -35.24 -30.06
C PHE A 505 4.10 -36.55 -30.86
N GLY A 506 3.56 -36.52 -32.09
CA GLY A 506 3.52 -37.70 -32.97
C GLY A 506 2.46 -38.74 -32.62
N ARG A 507 1.72 -38.60 -31.51
CA ARG A 507 0.62 -39.49 -31.12
C ARG A 507 -0.70 -39.09 -31.80
N PRO A 508 -1.49 -40.04 -32.34
CA PRO A 508 -2.76 -39.74 -32.99
C PRO A 508 -3.84 -39.33 -31.98
N ALA A 509 -4.74 -38.41 -32.32
CA ALA A 509 -5.82 -38.02 -31.42
C ALA A 509 -6.79 -39.19 -31.14
N GLN A 510 -7.32 -39.27 -29.91
CA GLN A 510 -8.42 -40.18 -29.60
C GLN A 510 -9.73 -39.71 -30.26
N PRO A 511 -10.65 -40.63 -30.57
CA PRO A 511 -12.00 -40.29 -30.98
C PRO A 511 -12.66 -39.34 -29.96
N TYR A 512 -13.41 -38.35 -30.44
CA TYR A 512 -14.09 -37.34 -29.61
C TYR A 512 -13.19 -36.38 -28.80
N ALA A 513 -11.85 -36.47 -28.91
CA ALA A 513 -10.90 -35.55 -28.25
C ALA A 513 -11.13 -34.08 -28.63
N TYR A 514 -11.32 -33.81 -29.92
CA TYR A 514 -11.56 -32.45 -30.42
C TYR A 514 -12.91 -31.89 -29.96
N GLU A 515 -13.96 -32.72 -29.94
CA GLU A 515 -15.29 -32.32 -29.46
C GLU A 515 -15.27 -31.94 -27.98
N ALA A 516 -14.61 -32.75 -27.15
CA ALA A 516 -14.45 -32.48 -25.72
C ALA A 516 -13.71 -31.16 -25.47
N HIS A 517 -12.59 -30.94 -26.17
CA HIS A 517 -11.81 -29.70 -26.05
C HIS A 517 -12.58 -28.46 -26.53
N MET A 518 -13.27 -28.54 -27.68
CA MET A 518 -14.09 -27.43 -28.18
C MET A 518 -15.24 -27.10 -27.23
N TRP A 519 -15.90 -28.12 -26.68
CA TRP A 519 -16.96 -27.91 -25.70
C TRP A 519 -16.42 -27.21 -24.47
N LEU A 520 -15.32 -27.68 -23.88
CA LEU A 520 -14.73 -27.06 -22.69
C LEU A 520 -14.32 -25.61 -22.97
N THR A 521 -13.72 -25.36 -24.14
CA THR A 521 -13.33 -24.03 -24.61
C THR A 521 -14.53 -23.10 -24.70
N SER A 522 -15.58 -23.47 -25.43
CA SER A 522 -16.79 -22.65 -25.57
C SER A 522 -17.54 -22.46 -24.24
N TYR A 523 -17.46 -23.44 -23.35
CA TYR A 523 -18.13 -23.42 -22.06
C TYR A 523 -17.41 -22.51 -21.06
N LEU A 524 -16.07 -22.50 -21.03
CA LEU A 524 -15.28 -21.81 -20.02
C LEU A 524 -14.65 -20.49 -20.47
N MET A 525 -14.28 -20.34 -21.74
CA MET A 525 -13.48 -19.20 -22.20
C MET A 525 -14.10 -17.86 -21.82
N ASN A 526 -13.25 -16.95 -21.33
CA ASN A 526 -13.63 -15.62 -20.87
C ASN A 526 -14.69 -15.56 -19.77
N ARG A 527 -15.10 -16.69 -19.17
CA ARG A 527 -16.05 -16.73 -18.06
C ARG A 527 -15.34 -16.67 -16.71
N ARG A 528 -16.10 -16.27 -15.69
CA ARG A 528 -15.66 -16.32 -14.29
C ARG A 528 -16.02 -17.67 -13.70
N VAL A 529 -15.04 -18.27 -13.04
CA VAL A 529 -15.17 -19.59 -12.43
C VAL A 529 -14.78 -19.52 -10.96
N ARG A 530 -15.38 -20.42 -10.19
CA ARG A 530 -14.99 -20.68 -8.80
C ARG A 530 -14.42 -22.09 -8.73
N ALA A 531 -13.13 -22.20 -8.46
CA ALA A 531 -12.41 -23.47 -8.38
C ALA A 531 -12.14 -23.82 -6.92
N TYR A 532 -12.68 -24.95 -6.45
CA TYR A 532 -12.41 -25.51 -5.13
C TYR A 532 -11.19 -26.40 -5.22
N VAL A 533 -10.09 -25.89 -4.67
CA VAL A 533 -8.75 -26.45 -4.82
C VAL A 533 -8.56 -27.59 -3.83
N HIS A 534 -8.23 -28.79 -4.31
CA HIS A 534 -8.13 -29.98 -3.45
C HIS A 534 -6.69 -30.40 -3.19
N ARG A 535 -5.86 -30.49 -4.24
CA ARG A 535 -4.48 -30.97 -4.12
C ARG A 535 -3.59 -30.39 -5.23
N PRO A 536 -2.30 -30.12 -4.97
CA PRO A 536 -1.34 -29.83 -6.03
C PRO A 536 -1.09 -31.07 -6.91
N ASP A 537 -0.83 -30.83 -8.19
CA ASP A 537 -0.48 -31.84 -9.19
C ASP A 537 1.03 -31.79 -9.53
N GLN A 538 1.55 -32.88 -10.10
CA GLN A 538 2.97 -33.06 -10.45
C GLN A 538 3.48 -32.08 -11.53
N TYR A 539 2.59 -31.51 -12.35
CA TYR A 539 2.94 -30.65 -13.49
C TYR A 539 2.78 -29.14 -13.21
N LYS A 540 3.04 -28.70 -11.97
CA LYS A 540 2.77 -27.30 -11.52
C LYS A 540 1.31 -26.89 -11.77
N ARG A 541 0.37 -27.82 -11.61
CA ARG A 541 -1.09 -27.59 -11.73
C ARG A 541 -1.77 -27.82 -10.41
N VAL A 542 -3.05 -27.49 -10.33
CA VAL A 542 -3.88 -27.77 -9.17
C VAL A 542 -5.13 -28.54 -9.58
N ILE A 543 -5.45 -29.61 -8.85
CA ILE A 543 -6.68 -30.38 -9.04
C ILE A 543 -7.80 -29.64 -8.30
N ALA A 544 -8.87 -29.30 -9.01
CA ALA A 544 -9.97 -28.55 -8.44
C ALA A 544 -11.33 -28.94 -9.02
N THR A 545 -12.37 -28.89 -8.16
CA THR A 545 -13.77 -28.92 -8.62
C THR A 545 -14.19 -27.51 -9.04
N VAL A 546 -14.67 -27.35 -10.26
CA VAL A 546 -14.87 -26.03 -10.88
C VAL A 546 -16.35 -25.78 -11.09
N TYR A 547 -16.81 -24.61 -10.64
CA TYR A 547 -18.18 -24.16 -10.82
C TYR A 547 -18.24 -22.91 -11.70
N VAL A 548 -19.19 -22.93 -12.64
CA VAL A 548 -19.55 -21.80 -13.49
C VAL A 548 -20.92 -21.26 -13.05
N ARG A 549 -21.09 -19.94 -13.14
CA ARG A 549 -22.39 -19.27 -12.92
C ARG A 549 -22.80 -18.57 -14.21
N ARG A 550 -23.98 -18.88 -14.74
CA ARG A 550 -24.54 -18.20 -15.92
C ARG A 550 -25.68 -17.30 -15.47
N TRP A 551 -25.69 -16.07 -15.98
CA TRP A 551 -26.75 -15.11 -15.67
C TRP A 551 -28.10 -15.52 -16.28
N LEU A 552 -28.07 -16.19 -17.43
CA LEU A 552 -29.27 -16.66 -18.16
C LEU A 552 -29.76 -18.06 -17.78
N ASP A 553 -29.13 -18.74 -16.80
CA ASP A 553 -29.62 -20.05 -16.35
C ASP A 553 -30.73 -19.86 -15.30
N PHE A 554 -31.91 -20.45 -15.51
CA PHE A 554 -32.99 -20.49 -14.51
C PHE A 554 -32.86 -21.76 -13.64
N PRO A 555 -32.96 -21.67 -12.30
CA PRO A 555 -33.07 -20.45 -11.50
C PRO A 555 -31.77 -19.61 -11.54
N PRO A 556 -31.89 -18.26 -11.54
CA PRO A 556 -30.74 -17.38 -11.63
C PRO A 556 -29.77 -17.73 -10.51
N LEU A 557 -28.47 -17.60 -10.78
CA LEU A 557 -27.40 -17.78 -9.81
C LEU A 557 -27.03 -19.24 -9.44
N ARG A 558 -27.65 -20.26 -10.06
CA ARG A 558 -27.28 -21.67 -9.86
C ARG A 558 -25.83 -21.93 -10.28
N ARG A 559 -25.09 -22.68 -9.45
CA ARG A 559 -23.72 -23.12 -9.74
C ARG A 559 -23.78 -24.44 -10.52
N ARG A 560 -23.17 -24.47 -11.70
CA ARG A 560 -23.00 -25.70 -12.49
C ARG A 560 -21.58 -26.21 -12.34
N ASP A 561 -21.46 -27.48 -11.98
CA ASP A 561 -20.19 -28.20 -11.91
C ASP A 561 -19.74 -28.60 -13.32
N VAL A 562 -18.53 -28.20 -13.70
CA VAL A 562 -17.98 -28.43 -15.04
C VAL A 562 -17.73 -29.93 -15.27
N SER A 563 -17.12 -30.62 -14.30
CA SER A 563 -16.81 -32.06 -14.40
C SER A 563 -18.08 -32.88 -14.61
N TYR A 564 -19.12 -32.57 -13.84
CA TYR A 564 -20.43 -33.21 -13.98
C TYR A 564 -21.07 -32.97 -15.36
N GLU A 565 -21.00 -31.75 -15.89
CA GLU A 565 -21.60 -31.40 -17.18
C GLU A 565 -20.86 -32.04 -18.38
N MET A 566 -19.56 -32.33 -18.23
CA MET A 566 -18.78 -33.11 -19.19
C MET A 566 -19.18 -34.58 -19.20
N LEU A 567 -19.23 -35.21 -18.01
CA LEU A 567 -19.62 -36.61 -17.85
C LEU A 567 -21.03 -36.85 -18.36
N ARG A 568 -21.97 -35.97 -17.98
CA ARG A 568 -23.37 -36.05 -18.41
C ARG A 568 -23.55 -36.00 -19.94
N ARG A 569 -22.64 -35.36 -20.66
CA ARG A 569 -22.65 -35.29 -22.14
C ARG A 569 -21.86 -36.40 -22.82
N GLY A 570 -21.18 -37.26 -22.05
CA GLY A 570 -20.28 -38.28 -22.57
C GLY A 570 -19.03 -37.69 -23.23
N LEU A 571 -18.54 -36.55 -22.74
CA LEU A 571 -17.32 -35.89 -23.26
C LEU A 571 -16.06 -36.26 -22.46
N ALA A 572 -16.22 -36.97 -21.34
CA ALA A 572 -15.15 -37.43 -20.47
C ALA A 572 -15.59 -38.73 -19.78
N THR A 573 -14.63 -39.44 -19.19
CA THR A 573 -14.82 -40.63 -18.36
C THR A 573 -14.49 -40.31 -16.90
N VAL A 574 -15.02 -41.10 -15.97
CA VAL A 574 -14.65 -41.00 -14.55
C VAL A 574 -13.23 -41.56 -14.39
N TYR A 575 -12.37 -40.87 -13.65
CA TYR A 575 -10.98 -41.31 -13.47
C TYR A 575 -10.86 -42.41 -12.40
N GLU A 576 -10.37 -43.60 -12.77
CA GLU A 576 -10.40 -44.82 -11.93
C GLU A 576 -9.04 -45.24 -11.30
N ALA A 577 -8.06 -44.34 -11.19
CA ALA A 577 -6.76 -44.73 -10.63
C ALA A 577 -6.81 -45.12 -9.14
N LYS A 578 -6.01 -46.12 -8.72
CA LYS A 578 -5.88 -46.53 -7.31
C LYS A 578 -5.16 -45.49 -6.44
N SER A 579 -4.43 -44.54 -7.02
CA SER A 579 -3.73 -43.47 -6.32
C SER A 579 -3.83 -42.14 -7.08
N GLY A 580 -4.00 -41.04 -6.35
CA GLY A 580 -4.00 -39.68 -6.91
C GLY A 580 -5.35 -39.16 -7.43
N VAL A 581 -6.44 -39.90 -7.27
CA VAL A 581 -7.79 -39.44 -7.64
C VAL A 581 -8.40 -38.63 -6.51
N GLU A 582 -8.93 -37.46 -6.85
CA GLU A 582 -9.56 -36.56 -5.89
C GLU A 582 -10.87 -36.07 -6.52
N PHE A 583 -11.98 -36.54 -5.96
CA PHE A 583 -13.34 -36.19 -6.39
C PHE A 583 -13.92 -34.98 -5.63
N GLY A 584 -13.19 -34.47 -4.64
CA GLY A 584 -13.69 -33.42 -3.75
C GLY A 584 -14.78 -33.89 -2.79
N GLY A 585 -14.74 -35.17 -2.39
CA GLY A 585 -15.67 -35.82 -1.47
C GLY A 585 -16.37 -37.05 -2.07
N THR A 586 -16.86 -37.95 -1.21
CA THR A 586 -17.55 -39.19 -1.58
C THR A 586 -18.88 -38.94 -2.30
N GLU A 587 -19.57 -37.85 -1.97
CA GLU A 587 -20.81 -37.45 -2.63
C GLU A 587 -20.59 -37.07 -4.10
N ASN A 588 -19.53 -36.30 -4.38
CA ASN A 588 -19.19 -35.90 -5.75
C ASN A 588 -18.74 -37.10 -6.59
N GLU A 589 -18.03 -38.05 -5.99
CA GLU A 589 -17.67 -39.31 -6.65
C GLU A 589 -18.92 -40.09 -7.09
N ARG A 590 -19.87 -40.30 -6.18
CA ARG A 590 -21.14 -40.98 -6.50
C ARG A 590 -21.87 -40.25 -7.64
N LYS A 591 -21.97 -38.93 -7.54
CA LYS A 591 -22.60 -38.07 -8.54
C LYS A 591 -21.93 -38.15 -9.92
N TYR A 592 -20.60 -38.25 -9.97
CA TYR A 592 -19.86 -38.36 -11.22
C TYR A 592 -20.04 -39.75 -11.85
N ARG A 593 -19.99 -40.82 -11.05
CA ARG A 593 -20.27 -42.19 -11.52
C ARG A 593 -21.70 -42.32 -12.05
N GLU A 594 -22.69 -41.76 -11.35
CA GLU A 594 -24.08 -41.71 -11.81
C GLU A 594 -24.23 -40.96 -13.14
N ALA A 595 -23.54 -39.82 -13.29
CA ALA A 595 -23.57 -39.05 -14.53
C ALA A 595 -22.99 -39.83 -15.72
N GLU A 596 -21.91 -40.57 -15.50
CA GLU A 596 -21.31 -41.41 -16.52
C GLU A 596 -22.21 -42.60 -16.89
N MET A 597 -22.79 -43.29 -15.90
CA MET A 597 -23.76 -44.37 -16.14
C MET A 597 -24.96 -43.87 -16.98
N LEU A 598 -25.47 -42.67 -16.69
CA LEU A 598 -26.54 -42.06 -17.48
C LEU A 598 -26.10 -41.76 -18.92
N ALA A 599 -24.87 -41.28 -19.13
CA ALA A 599 -24.33 -41.02 -20.46
C ALA A 599 -24.12 -42.31 -21.27
N LYS A 600 -23.63 -43.38 -20.61
CA LYS A 600 -23.51 -44.74 -21.17
C LYS A 600 -24.87 -45.27 -21.61
N ASN A 601 -25.88 -45.22 -20.73
CA ASN A 601 -27.23 -45.70 -21.03
C ASN A 601 -27.89 -44.92 -22.17
N ARG A 602 -27.59 -43.62 -22.30
CA ARG A 602 -28.10 -42.77 -23.38
C ARG A 602 -27.26 -42.80 -24.65
N ARG A 603 -26.15 -43.55 -24.67
CA ARG A 603 -25.20 -43.64 -25.80
C ARG A 603 -24.79 -42.26 -26.33
N GLN A 604 -24.40 -41.35 -25.43
CA GLN A 604 -24.00 -39.98 -25.77
C GLN A 604 -22.48 -39.83 -25.86
N GLY A 605 -22.01 -38.98 -26.78
CA GLY A 605 -20.58 -38.68 -26.97
C GLY A 605 -19.74 -39.93 -27.21
N LEU A 606 -18.74 -40.13 -26.36
CA LEU A 606 -17.82 -41.29 -26.34
C LEU A 606 -18.55 -42.65 -26.38
N TRP A 607 -19.80 -42.72 -25.91
CA TRP A 607 -20.57 -43.96 -25.79
C TRP A 607 -21.48 -44.25 -27.01
N LYS A 608 -21.45 -43.41 -28.06
CA LYS A 608 -22.33 -43.56 -29.25
C LYS A 608 -22.13 -44.87 -30.01
N ASP A 609 -20.88 -45.33 -30.10
CA ASP A 609 -20.50 -46.51 -30.89
C ASP A 609 -20.13 -47.72 -30.02
N PHE A 610 -20.30 -47.60 -28.70
CA PHE A 610 -20.03 -48.65 -27.74
C PHE A 610 -20.99 -49.84 -27.93
N GLY A 611 -20.44 -51.03 -28.20
CA GLY A 611 -21.20 -52.28 -28.30
C GLY A 611 -21.91 -52.53 -29.63
N LYS A 612 -21.64 -51.75 -30.69
CA LYS A 612 -22.13 -52.05 -32.05
C LYS A 612 -21.26 -53.13 -32.71
N ARG A 613 -21.88 -54.08 -33.44
CA ARG A 613 -21.14 -55.00 -34.34
C ARG A 613 -20.39 -54.17 -35.40
N GLY A 614 -19.07 -54.20 -35.36
CA GLY A 614 -18.20 -53.40 -36.23
C GLY A 614 -17.86 -51.99 -35.71
N GLY A 615 -18.26 -51.64 -34.48
CA GLY A 615 -17.82 -50.41 -33.82
C GLY A 615 -16.39 -50.53 -33.28
N VAL A 616 -15.71 -49.39 -33.11
CA VAL A 616 -14.39 -49.33 -32.47
C VAL A 616 -14.54 -49.78 -31.01
N ASN A 617 -13.73 -50.76 -30.58
CA ASN A 617 -13.66 -51.12 -29.16
C ASN A 617 -13.30 -49.87 -28.36
N PHE A 618 -14.13 -49.53 -27.37
CA PHE A 618 -13.88 -48.36 -26.54
C PHE A 618 -12.58 -48.55 -25.77
N GLU A 619 -11.68 -47.60 -25.96
CA GLU A 619 -10.42 -47.48 -25.23
C GLU A 619 -10.56 -46.26 -24.31
N SER A 620 -10.39 -46.47 -23.00
CA SER A 620 -10.39 -45.36 -22.05
C SER A 620 -9.17 -44.46 -22.26
N PRO A 621 -9.24 -43.16 -21.90
CA PRO A 621 -8.09 -42.26 -22.06
C PRO A 621 -6.82 -42.75 -21.34
N ARG A 622 -7.01 -43.51 -20.25
CA ARG A 622 -5.92 -44.15 -19.51
C ARG A 622 -5.30 -45.33 -20.26
N GLU A 623 -6.12 -46.25 -20.78
CA GLU A 623 -5.64 -47.39 -21.58
C GLU A 623 -4.85 -46.90 -22.79
N TYR A 624 -5.36 -45.86 -23.46
CA TYR A 624 -4.65 -45.20 -24.55
C TYR A 624 -3.28 -44.67 -24.11
N LYS A 625 -3.19 -43.97 -22.96
CA LYS A 625 -1.90 -43.47 -22.43
C LYS A 625 -0.92 -44.61 -22.15
N THR A 626 -1.39 -45.69 -21.52
CA THR A 626 -0.57 -46.86 -21.23
C THR A 626 -0.10 -47.56 -22.50
N ARG A 627 -0.97 -47.71 -23.51
CA ARG A 627 -0.62 -48.26 -24.82
C ARG A 627 0.44 -47.41 -25.52
N MET A 628 0.24 -46.09 -25.62
CA MET A 628 1.22 -45.20 -26.25
C MET A 628 2.56 -45.18 -25.51
N GLN A 629 2.56 -45.20 -24.18
CA GLN A 629 3.80 -45.29 -23.40
C GLN A 629 4.55 -46.59 -23.65
N SER A 630 3.83 -47.73 -23.77
CA SER A 630 4.46 -49.01 -24.11
C SER A 630 5.05 -49.04 -25.52
N LEU A 631 4.40 -48.36 -26.48
CA LEU A 631 4.90 -48.22 -27.85
C LEU A 631 6.18 -47.37 -27.89
N ASP A 632 6.22 -46.27 -27.14
CA ASP A 632 7.40 -45.42 -27.05
C ASP A 632 8.59 -46.17 -26.42
N MET A 633 8.35 -46.92 -25.32
CA MET A 633 9.39 -47.76 -24.70
C MET A 633 9.90 -48.88 -25.63
N SER A 634 9.02 -49.41 -26.48
CA SER A 634 9.37 -50.44 -27.48
C SER A 634 10.16 -49.84 -28.66
N ALA A 635 9.88 -48.58 -29.02
CA ALA A 635 10.66 -47.84 -30.02
C ALA A 635 12.06 -47.45 -29.48
N GLU A 636 12.17 -47.12 -28.20
CA GLU A 636 13.45 -46.82 -27.54
C GLU A 636 14.33 -48.08 -27.35
N SER A 637 13.74 -49.24 -27.06
CA SER A 637 14.48 -50.51 -26.95
C SER A 637 14.93 -51.07 -28.31
N SER A 638 14.16 -50.84 -29.38
CA SER A 638 14.55 -51.21 -30.76
C SER A 638 15.61 -50.28 -31.36
N SER A 639 15.65 -49.00 -30.97
CA SER A 639 16.71 -48.07 -31.38
C SER A 639 18.03 -48.30 -30.65
N SER A 640 18.01 -48.63 -29.35
CA SER A 640 19.23 -48.94 -28.57
C SER A 640 19.89 -50.29 -28.91
N SER A 641 19.12 -51.28 -29.40
CA SER A 641 19.67 -52.56 -29.89
C SER A 641 20.30 -52.47 -31.29
N SER A 642 20.04 -51.38 -32.04
CA SER A 642 20.67 -51.13 -33.35
C SER A 642 22.05 -50.44 -33.27
N SER A 643 22.46 -49.96 -32.08
CA SER A 643 23.77 -49.32 -31.85
C SER A 643 24.90 -50.25 -31.39
N SER A 644 24.69 -51.57 -31.39
CA SER A 644 25.72 -52.57 -31.09
C SER A 644 25.87 -53.55 -32.25
N SER A 645 26.43 -53.09 -33.37
CA SER A 645 27.02 -53.98 -34.38
C SER A 645 28.38 -53.45 -34.83
N ASN A 646 29.36 -54.35 -34.78
CA ASN A 646 30.79 -54.13 -35.02
C ASN A 646 31.09 -53.35 -36.29
N THR A 647 31.89 -52.29 -36.16
CA THR A 647 32.82 -51.89 -37.22
C THR A 647 34.20 -51.68 -36.59
N GLU A 648 35.05 -52.70 -36.73
CA GLU A 648 36.50 -52.52 -36.64
C GLU A 648 36.91 -51.43 -37.63
N LYS A 649 37.53 -50.36 -37.13
CA LYS A 649 38.32 -49.45 -37.95
C LYS A 649 39.64 -49.15 -37.24
N ASN A 650 40.71 -49.57 -37.91
CA ASN A 650 42.11 -49.32 -37.60
C ASN A 650 42.38 -47.84 -37.23
N PRO A 651 43.27 -47.56 -36.26
CA PRO A 651 43.57 -46.20 -35.85
C PRO A 651 44.59 -45.58 -36.82
N GLY A 652 44.14 -44.64 -37.64
CA GLY A 652 45.02 -43.80 -38.45
C GLY A 652 45.71 -42.72 -37.62
N LEU A 653 47.03 -42.85 -37.49
CA LEU A 653 48.16 -41.90 -37.29
C LEU A 653 48.01 -40.47 -36.73
N VAL A 654 46.83 -39.85 -36.65
CA VAL A 654 46.69 -38.44 -36.20
C VAL A 654 46.39 -38.33 -34.70
N GLY A 655 45.85 -39.39 -34.08
CA GLY A 655 45.55 -39.43 -32.64
C GLY A 655 46.74 -39.76 -31.73
N SER A 656 47.90 -40.13 -32.30
CA SER A 656 49.10 -40.54 -31.57
C SER A 656 49.95 -39.37 -31.05
N LEU A 657 49.83 -38.19 -31.66
CA LEU A 657 50.68 -37.03 -31.37
C LEU A 657 50.18 -36.12 -30.23
N LEU A 658 48.91 -36.19 -29.85
CA LEU A 658 48.33 -35.33 -28.80
C LEU A 658 48.27 -35.99 -27.40
N ARG A 659 48.75 -37.23 -27.27
CA ARG A 659 48.72 -38.00 -26.00
C ARG A 659 50.05 -38.05 -25.26
N LYS A 660 51.08 -37.32 -25.72
CA LYS A 660 52.44 -37.34 -25.18
C LYS A 660 52.82 -36.12 -24.33
N VAL A 661 51.84 -35.36 -23.86
CA VAL A 661 52.04 -34.29 -22.86
C VAL A 661 51.15 -34.56 -21.64
N TRP A 662 51.47 -35.66 -20.93
CA TRP A 662 51.36 -35.84 -19.47
C TRP A 662 49.93 -35.72 -18.81
N PRO A 663 49.67 -36.31 -17.61
CA PRO A 663 48.84 -37.49 -17.45
C PRO A 663 47.82 -37.33 -16.30
N PHE A 664 46.97 -38.35 -16.19
CA PHE A 664 46.18 -38.82 -15.03
C PHE A 664 46.23 -38.08 -13.68
N GLY A 665 45.04 -37.93 -13.10
CA GLY A 665 44.88 -37.77 -11.65
C GLY A 665 43.43 -37.69 -11.18
N SER A 666 42.69 -38.79 -11.24
CA SER A 666 41.43 -38.96 -10.51
C SER A 666 41.69 -38.97 -9.00
N LYS A 667 40.91 -38.20 -8.22
CA LYS A 667 40.52 -38.59 -6.86
C LYS A 667 39.17 -37.99 -6.48
N LYS A 668 38.26 -38.89 -6.09
CA LYS A 668 37.06 -38.66 -5.28
C LYS A 668 37.45 -38.48 -3.80
N ASP A 669 36.42 -38.11 -3.03
CA ASP A 669 36.23 -38.14 -1.57
C ASP A 669 36.48 -36.77 -0.90
N GLY A 670 35.62 -36.22 -0.05
CA GLY A 670 34.34 -36.68 0.50
C GLY A 670 33.94 -35.77 1.68
N THR A 671 32.63 -35.69 1.94
CA THR A 671 31.85 -35.42 3.18
C THR A 671 30.66 -34.50 2.93
#